data_AF-A0A4Y9Z4Y4-F1
#
_entry.id   AF-A0A4Y9Z4Y4-F1
#
_cell.length_a   1.000
_cell.length_b   1.000
_cell.length_c   1.000
_cell.angle_alpha   90.00
_cell.angle_beta   90.00
_cell.angle_gamma   90.00
#
_symmetry.space_group_name_H-M   'P 1'
#
loop_
_entity.id
_entity.type
_entity.pdbx_description
1 polymer ?
#
loop_
_entity_poly.entity_id
_entity_poly.type
_entity_poly.pdbx_seq_one_letter_code
_entity_poly.pdbx_strand_id
1 'polypeptide(L)'
;MSQYSHLSDPDPEFVAAATGLPVAHETRDVKILRDNLRAATIHFNEAAKWLRPTDSEYYEEEHQVPVEGGEITVRTFVPTPAGGEGNTYPLFVSFHGGGWTIGGLDTDDLLLRHLCVAHKVSVVNVDFRQAPEHPYPTPVNDAYAGLKWAAENAALLHASVTKGFIVHGLSSGGNLAANMAHRAKSDPFFHDRPLTGQILQIPAVVHFDYTPEKYKQELLSFEQNAENPVLPASRVRYFFGLYGADPKDEDAFPLLKSDHKGLPLAVVQVCGWDLVRDEGILYAKVLQEAGVDTKLHIYPGVPHGFHLGFPNITQGRKYIDDLKSGLQWLLDEGRKDRSGHSTTQRHDSLEASIMSQYAHLSVLDLEYAAAAANFPSPGPTKDVEVMRKGLRDTVAYFNEVAKHLRPADSEYREEEHQIPVDGAEITVRCFTPTPAGGDGGPYPLLVNFHGGGWCTGGLFTDDMFLRHLCVAHKVSVVNVDYRLAPEHPHPIPRNDCYAGLKWAVEHASLLNASPAKGFIIYGASSGANLASDAAHRAKNDPFFQGRPLTGQVLQFPALIHVDYIPEKYKPEILSFEENAENLTLPASAMRFFYEIYGADPKDEDVYTLLKPDHKGLPPAVIQICGQDPLRDEGILYAKVLREAGVKTKLNIYPGVPHAFILAFPQIKIGQKYIEEVKAGIQWLLDGAA
;
A
#
# COMPACT_ATOMS: atom_id res chain seq x y z
N MET A 1 4.15 8.57 -24.02
CA MET A 1 4.07 7.27 -23.30
C MET A 1 2.94 7.39 -22.30
N SER A 2 2.15 6.33 -22.09
CA SER A 2 1.10 6.32 -21.05
C SER A 2 1.68 6.71 -19.69
N GLN A 3 0.93 7.46 -18.88
CA GLN A 3 1.29 7.71 -17.48
C GLN A 3 1.44 6.40 -16.68
N TYR A 4 0.82 5.32 -17.16
CA TYR A 4 0.83 3.99 -16.55
C TYR A 4 1.92 3.06 -17.10
N SER A 5 2.85 3.54 -17.95
CA SER A 5 3.84 2.65 -18.58
C SER A 5 4.73 1.91 -17.58
N HIS A 6 5.02 2.53 -16.43
CA HIS A 6 5.79 1.93 -15.34
C HIS A 6 5.09 0.72 -14.71
N LEU A 7 3.76 0.59 -14.86
CA LEU A 7 3.02 -0.58 -14.38
C LEU A 7 3.31 -1.84 -15.21
N SER A 8 3.90 -1.71 -16.40
CA SER A 8 4.25 -2.84 -17.26
C SER A 8 5.60 -3.47 -16.91
N ASP A 9 6.39 -2.87 -16.03
CA ASP A 9 7.71 -3.40 -15.67
C ASP A 9 7.56 -4.76 -14.98
N PRO A 10 8.08 -5.87 -15.55
CA PRO A 10 7.77 -7.22 -15.07
C PRO A 10 8.09 -7.42 -13.59
N ASP A 11 7.12 -7.97 -12.85
CA ASP A 11 7.28 -8.29 -11.45
C ASP A 11 8.33 -9.42 -11.30
N PRO A 12 9.40 -9.22 -10.51
CA PRO A 12 10.46 -10.22 -10.40
C PRO A 12 10.00 -11.57 -9.84
N GLU A 13 9.01 -11.58 -8.94
CA GLU A 13 8.48 -12.81 -8.34
C GLU A 13 7.66 -13.58 -9.38
N PHE A 14 6.85 -12.89 -10.17
CA PHE A 14 6.15 -13.48 -11.31
C PHE A 14 7.13 -14.03 -12.35
N VAL A 15 8.15 -13.27 -12.74
CA VAL A 15 9.15 -13.72 -13.71
C VAL A 15 9.86 -14.97 -13.20
N ALA A 16 10.26 -14.99 -11.93
CA ALA A 16 10.88 -16.15 -11.30
C ALA A 16 9.93 -17.36 -11.26
N ALA A 17 8.68 -17.16 -10.85
CA ALA A 17 7.68 -18.24 -10.77
C ALA A 17 7.28 -18.79 -12.15
N ALA A 18 7.28 -17.94 -13.18
CA ALA A 18 6.97 -18.32 -14.55
C ALA A 18 8.17 -18.92 -15.30
N THR A 19 9.38 -18.84 -14.74
CA THR A 19 10.59 -19.36 -15.37
C THR A 19 10.50 -20.87 -15.57
N GLY A 20 10.70 -21.33 -16.82
CA GLY A 20 10.68 -22.75 -17.17
C GLY A 20 9.30 -23.32 -17.51
N LEU A 21 8.24 -22.50 -17.47
CA LEU A 21 6.96 -22.90 -18.05
C LEU A 21 7.10 -23.05 -19.57
N PRO A 22 6.48 -24.08 -20.17
CA PRO A 22 6.51 -24.27 -21.61
C PRO A 22 5.84 -23.07 -22.28
N VAL A 23 6.51 -22.51 -23.29
CA VAL A 23 5.92 -21.47 -24.14
C VAL A 23 4.76 -22.12 -24.89
N ALA A 24 3.54 -21.63 -24.66
CA ALA A 24 2.37 -22.12 -25.38
C ALA A 24 2.56 -21.83 -26.89
N HIS A 25 2.48 -22.88 -27.72
CA HIS A 25 2.52 -22.68 -29.16
C HIS A 25 1.26 -21.92 -29.62
N GLU A 26 1.44 -20.85 -30.40
CA GLU A 26 0.31 -20.12 -30.96
C GLU A 26 -0.50 -21.03 -31.90
N THR A 27 -1.74 -21.34 -31.51
CA THR A 27 -2.73 -22.03 -32.35
C THR A 27 -3.94 -21.13 -32.56
N ARG A 28 -4.61 -21.23 -33.72
CA ARG A 28 -5.94 -20.62 -33.93
C ARG A 28 -7.07 -21.64 -33.81
N ASP A 29 -6.77 -22.90 -33.56
CA ASP A 29 -7.81 -23.91 -33.35
C ASP A 29 -8.49 -23.70 -31.99
N VAL A 30 -9.76 -23.27 -32.02
CA VAL A 30 -10.56 -22.99 -30.82
C VAL A 30 -10.72 -24.23 -29.94
N LYS A 31 -10.84 -25.42 -30.53
CA LYS A 31 -10.93 -26.66 -29.76
C LYS A 31 -9.66 -26.89 -28.94
N ILE A 32 -8.49 -26.71 -29.57
CA ILE A 32 -7.21 -26.83 -28.87
C ILE A 32 -7.07 -25.77 -27.78
N LEU A 33 -7.52 -24.53 -28.02
CA LEU A 33 -7.50 -23.48 -26.99
C LEU A 33 -8.39 -23.82 -25.79
N ARG A 34 -9.59 -24.36 -26.02
CA ARG A 34 -10.48 -24.84 -24.95
C ARG A 34 -9.86 -26.01 -24.18
N ASP A 35 -9.29 -26.99 -24.88
CA ASP A 35 -8.64 -28.15 -24.27
C ASP A 35 -7.41 -27.71 -23.44
N ASN A 36 -6.61 -26.76 -23.93
CA ASN A 36 -5.47 -26.20 -23.21
C ASN A 36 -5.89 -25.46 -21.94
N LEU A 37 -6.94 -24.65 -21.99
CA LEU A 37 -7.43 -23.95 -20.80
C LEU A 37 -7.98 -24.94 -19.77
N ARG A 38 -8.71 -25.98 -20.18
CA ARG A 38 -9.16 -27.05 -19.28
C ARG A 38 -7.98 -27.75 -18.60
N ALA A 39 -6.94 -28.07 -19.36
CA ALA A 39 -5.72 -28.67 -18.81
C ALA A 39 -4.98 -27.73 -17.84
N ALA A 40 -4.90 -26.43 -18.17
CA ALA A 40 -4.30 -25.42 -17.30
C ALA A 40 -5.10 -25.24 -16.01
N THR A 41 -6.43 -25.25 -16.09
CA THR A 41 -7.34 -25.11 -14.95
C THR A 41 -7.12 -26.17 -13.89
N ILE A 42 -6.76 -27.41 -14.27
CA ILE A 42 -6.38 -28.46 -13.31
C ILE A 42 -5.15 -28.03 -12.49
N HIS A 43 -4.14 -27.45 -13.15
CA HIS A 43 -2.92 -26.97 -12.48
C HIS A 43 -3.20 -25.72 -11.63
N PHE A 44 -4.04 -24.82 -12.12
CA PHE A 44 -4.49 -23.62 -11.40
C PHE A 44 -5.20 -24.00 -10.10
N ASN A 45 -6.14 -24.94 -10.17
CA ASN A 45 -6.87 -25.45 -9.01
C ASN A 45 -5.96 -26.15 -7.99
N GLU A 46 -4.92 -26.85 -8.44
CA GLU A 46 -3.92 -27.44 -7.53
C GLU A 46 -3.06 -26.35 -6.86
N ALA A 47 -2.62 -25.34 -7.60
CA ALA A 47 -1.88 -24.21 -7.04
C ALA A 47 -2.73 -23.40 -6.04
N ALA A 48 -4.03 -23.29 -6.31
CA ALA A 48 -5.01 -22.58 -5.49
C ALA A 48 -5.69 -23.45 -4.43
N LYS A 49 -5.26 -24.72 -4.23
CA LYS A 49 -5.97 -25.68 -3.35
C LYS A 49 -6.19 -25.21 -1.92
N TRP A 50 -5.39 -24.26 -1.44
CA TRP A 50 -5.53 -23.64 -0.12
C TRP A 50 -6.82 -22.80 0.02
N LEU A 51 -7.48 -22.46 -1.09
CA LEU A 51 -8.82 -21.83 -1.10
C LEU A 51 -9.95 -22.83 -0.89
N ARG A 52 -9.69 -24.13 -1.03
CA ARG A 52 -10.73 -25.17 -1.05
C ARG A 52 -11.49 -25.20 0.28
N PRO A 53 -12.80 -24.88 0.29
CA PRO A 53 -13.63 -25.12 1.46
C PRO A 53 -13.88 -26.63 1.65
N THR A 54 -14.32 -27.02 2.84
CA THR A 54 -14.77 -28.38 3.10
C THR A 54 -16.09 -28.62 2.37
N ASP A 55 -16.29 -29.82 1.79
CA ASP A 55 -17.52 -30.14 1.04
C ASP A 55 -18.81 -30.07 1.90
N SER A 56 -18.69 -30.11 3.23
CA SER A 56 -19.83 -29.92 4.14
C SER A 56 -20.23 -28.45 4.34
N GLU A 57 -19.44 -27.48 3.89
CA GLU A 57 -19.65 -26.05 4.14
C GLU A 57 -20.55 -25.38 3.11
N TYR A 58 -20.91 -26.06 2.02
CA TYR A 58 -21.82 -25.55 0.99
C TYR A 58 -22.54 -26.70 0.27
N TYR A 59 -23.63 -26.37 -0.41
CA TYR A 59 -24.33 -27.24 -1.37
C TYR A 59 -24.00 -26.77 -2.79
N GLU A 60 -23.89 -27.71 -3.70
CA GLU A 60 -23.68 -27.47 -5.12
C GLU A 60 -24.80 -28.12 -5.94
N GLU A 61 -25.38 -27.35 -6.86
CA GLU A 61 -26.34 -27.85 -7.83
C GLU A 61 -26.12 -27.20 -9.20
N GLU A 62 -26.39 -27.94 -10.27
CA GLU A 62 -26.44 -27.42 -11.63
C GLU A 62 -27.89 -27.35 -12.11
N HIS A 63 -28.24 -26.25 -12.77
CA HIS A 63 -29.57 -26.02 -13.31
C HIS A 63 -29.50 -25.62 -14.78
N GLN A 64 -30.53 -25.99 -15.54
CA GLN A 64 -30.70 -25.56 -16.92
C GLN A 64 -31.53 -24.26 -16.94
N VAL A 65 -31.02 -23.25 -17.62
CA VAL A 65 -31.66 -21.96 -17.81
C VAL A 65 -32.08 -21.83 -19.27
N PRO A 66 -33.37 -21.64 -19.56
CA PRO A 66 -33.83 -21.46 -20.93
C PRO A 66 -33.31 -20.14 -21.50
N VAL A 67 -32.78 -20.21 -22.72
CA VAL A 67 -32.29 -19.05 -23.48
C VAL A 67 -32.85 -19.10 -24.90
N GLU A 68 -32.66 -18.03 -25.67
CA GLU A 68 -33.06 -18.05 -27.07
C GLU A 68 -32.28 -19.13 -27.84
N GLY A 69 -33.02 -20.06 -28.45
CA GLY A 69 -32.46 -21.14 -29.26
C GLY A 69 -31.76 -22.26 -28.48
N GLY A 70 -31.97 -22.39 -27.17
CA GLY A 70 -31.40 -23.50 -26.38
C GLY A 70 -31.54 -23.34 -24.87
N GLU A 71 -30.63 -23.97 -24.15
CA GLU A 71 -30.47 -23.86 -22.70
C GLU A 71 -28.99 -23.62 -22.38
N ILE A 72 -28.71 -22.93 -21.28
CA ILE A 72 -27.38 -22.83 -20.69
C ILE A 72 -27.38 -23.46 -19.30
N THR A 73 -26.23 -23.96 -18.86
CA THR A 73 -26.07 -24.44 -17.49
C THR A 73 -25.66 -23.30 -16.57
N VAL A 74 -26.22 -23.28 -15.36
CA VAL A 74 -25.68 -22.50 -14.25
C VAL A 74 -25.30 -23.45 -13.11
N ARG A 75 -24.13 -23.24 -12.51
CA ARG A 75 -23.69 -23.94 -11.30
C ARG A 75 -23.86 -23.03 -10.10
N THR A 76 -24.46 -23.55 -9.04
CA THR A 76 -24.79 -22.77 -7.85
C THR A 76 -24.04 -23.28 -6.64
N PHE A 77 -23.66 -22.37 -5.73
CA PHE A 77 -23.09 -22.70 -4.43
C PHE A 77 -23.87 -22.01 -3.33
N VAL A 78 -24.37 -22.77 -2.35
CA VAL A 78 -25.17 -22.24 -1.23
C VAL A 78 -24.51 -22.60 0.11
N PRO A 79 -24.20 -21.65 1.01
CA PRO A 79 -23.51 -21.95 2.27
C PRO A 79 -24.31 -22.85 3.24
N THR A 80 -23.61 -23.73 3.99
CA THR A 80 -24.17 -24.61 5.02
C THR A 80 -24.07 -23.98 6.44
N PRO A 81 -25.07 -24.18 7.33
CA PRO A 81 -26.39 -24.74 7.02
C PRO A 81 -27.13 -23.81 6.07
N ALA A 82 -27.77 -24.39 5.04
CA ALA A 82 -28.67 -23.66 4.16
C ALA A 82 -29.87 -23.22 5.02
N GLY A 83 -29.76 -22.05 5.64
CA GLY A 83 -30.67 -21.61 6.68
C GLY A 83 -30.66 -22.50 7.94
N GLY A 84 -29.90 -22.08 8.97
CA GLY A 84 -30.51 -22.17 10.30
C GLY A 84 -31.91 -21.54 10.21
N GLU A 85 -32.94 -22.13 10.83
CA GLU A 85 -34.36 -21.76 10.64
C GLU A 85 -34.53 -20.23 10.42
N GLY A 86 -34.73 -19.81 9.16
CA GLY A 86 -35.01 -18.42 8.77
C GLY A 86 -33.92 -17.59 8.04
N ASN A 87 -32.70 -18.09 7.77
CA ASN A 87 -31.63 -17.25 7.20
C ASN A 87 -31.35 -17.44 5.69
N THR A 88 -31.61 -16.41 4.89
CA THR A 88 -31.17 -16.23 3.49
C THR A 88 -29.84 -15.47 3.36
N TYR A 89 -29.11 -15.63 2.25
CA TYR A 89 -27.79 -15.04 1.97
C TYR A 89 -27.82 -13.99 0.84
N PRO A 90 -26.86 -13.05 0.72
CA PRO A 90 -26.74 -12.20 -0.47
C PRO A 90 -26.54 -13.03 -1.75
N LEU A 91 -27.02 -12.53 -2.89
CA LEU A 91 -26.90 -13.19 -4.20
C LEU A 91 -25.67 -12.66 -4.96
N PHE A 92 -24.83 -13.56 -5.46
CA PHE A 92 -23.61 -13.26 -6.22
C PHE A 92 -23.61 -14.01 -7.56
N VAL A 93 -23.67 -13.29 -8.68
CA VAL A 93 -23.74 -13.88 -10.02
C VAL A 93 -22.43 -13.65 -10.76
N SER A 94 -21.78 -14.72 -11.19
CA SER A 94 -20.43 -14.70 -11.77
C SER A 94 -20.42 -15.12 -13.25
N PHE A 95 -19.58 -14.43 -14.03
CA PHE A 95 -19.30 -14.72 -15.43
C PHE A 95 -17.80 -15.00 -15.63
N HIS A 96 -17.47 -16.16 -16.18
CA HIS A 96 -16.07 -16.59 -16.35
C HIS A 96 -15.32 -15.80 -17.45
N GLY A 97 -13.99 -15.81 -17.37
CA GLY A 97 -13.11 -15.23 -18.40
C GLY A 97 -12.84 -16.17 -19.58
N GLY A 98 -12.21 -15.63 -20.62
CA GLY A 98 -11.77 -16.40 -21.81
C GLY A 98 -12.09 -15.78 -23.17
N GLY A 99 -12.10 -14.45 -23.28
CA GLY A 99 -12.29 -13.75 -24.56
C GLY A 99 -13.59 -14.13 -25.28
N TRP A 100 -14.65 -14.41 -24.51
CA TRP A 100 -15.95 -14.91 -24.99
C TRP A 100 -15.89 -16.21 -25.81
N THR A 101 -14.75 -16.90 -25.83
CA THR A 101 -14.43 -17.99 -26.78
C THR A 101 -14.03 -19.28 -26.07
N ILE A 102 -13.33 -19.15 -24.94
CA ILE A 102 -12.89 -20.24 -24.07
C ILE A 102 -13.38 -20.01 -22.64
N GLY A 103 -13.16 -21.00 -21.77
CA GLY A 103 -13.59 -20.99 -20.38
C GLY A 103 -14.87 -21.78 -20.18
N GLY A 104 -15.44 -21.65 -18.99
CA GLY A 104 -16.66 -22.34 -18.56
C GLY A 104 -16.73 -22.40 -17.04
N LEU A 105 -17.65 -23.21 -16.53
CA LEU A 105 -17.94 -23.34 -15.09
C LEU A 105 -16.71 -23.64 -14.23
N ASP A 106 -15.72 -24.38 -14.75
CA ASP A 106 -14.55 -24.81 -13.98
C ASP A 106 -13.45 -23.74 -13.84
N THR A 107 -13.53 -22.65 -14.61
CA THR A 107 -12.43 -21.65 -14.74
C THR A 107 -12.08 -20.98 -13.41
N ASP A 108 -13.11 -20.50 -12.71
CA ASP A 108 -12.98 -19.76 -11.44
C ASP A 108 -13.66 -20.52 -10.27
N ASP A 109 -14.01 -21.78 -10.49
CA ASP A 109 -14.87 -22.60 -9.62
C ASP A 109 -14.38 -22.64 -8.17
N LEU A 110 -13.09 -22.91 -7.95
CA LEU A 110 -12.51 -23.00 -6.62
C LEU A 110 -12.55 -21.66 -5.85
N LEU A 111 -12.33 -20.55 -6.56
CA LEU A 111 -12.41 -19.21 -5.99
C LEU A 111 -13.87 -18.88 -5.63
N LEU A 112 -14.82 -19.22 -6.48
CA LEU A 112 -16.25 -18.99 -6.23
C LEU A 112 -16.78 -19.79 -5.03
N ARG A 113 -16.37 -21.06 -4.89
CA ARG A 113 -16.66 -21.87 -3.69
C ARG A 113 -16.09 -21.23 -2.43
N HIS A 114 -14.85 -20.72 -2.50
CA HIS A 114 -14.23 -20.03 -1.38
C HIS A 114 -15.03 -18.79 -0.97
N LEU A 115 -15.42 -17.94 -1.93
CA LEU A 115 -16.19 -16.72 -1.67
C LEU A 115 -17.57 -17.04 -1.08
N CYS A 116 -18.25 -18.07 -1.59
CA CYS A 116 -19.52 -18.58 -1.05
C CYS A 116 -19.42 -18.82 0.46
N VAL A 117 -18.43 -19.61 0.89
CA VAL A 117 -18.27 -19.96 2.30
C VAL A 117 -17.76 -18.79 3.14
N ALA A 118 -16.73 -18.08 2.66
CA ALA A 118 -16.05 -17.02 3.40
C ALA A 118 -16.93 -15.79 3.65
N HIS A 119 -17.76 -15.40 2.67
CA HIS A 119 -18.63 -14.23 2.76
C HIS A 119 -20.10 -14.58 2.98
N LYS A 120 -20.44 -15.88 3.08
CA LYS A 120 -21.80 -16.38 3.23
C LYS A 120 -22.73 -15.79 2.16
N VAL A 121 -22.34 -15.97 0.89
CA VAL A 121 -23.10 -15.53 -0.29
C VAL A 121 -23.56 -16.74 -1.09
N SER A 122 -24.78 -16.69 -1.63
CA SER A 122 -25.26 -17.68 -2.59
C SER A 122 -24.74 -17.31 -3.97
N VAL A 123 -23.95 -18.20 -4.58
CA VAL A 123 -23.27 -17.95 -5.84
C VAL A 123 -24.01 -18.63 -7.00
N VAL A 124 -24.09 -17.95 -8.14
CA VAL A 124 -24.52 -18.50 -9.43
C VAL A 124 -23.43 -18.25 -10.47
N ASN A 125 -22.78 -19.30 -10.96
CA ASN A 125 -21.79 -19.26 -12.02
C ASN A 125 -22.45 -19.61 -13.36
N VAL A 126 -22.35 -18.73 -14.36
CA VAL A 126 -23.11 -18.84 -15.62
C VAL A 126 -22.24 -19.35 -16.76
N ASP A 127 -22.63 -20.47 -17.38
CA ASP A 127 -21.96 -21.07 -18.55
C ASP A 127 -22.55 -20.52 -19.85
N PHE A 128 -22.26 -19.25 -20.15
CA PHE A 128 -22.80 -18.60 -21.35
C PHE A 128 -22.22 -19.24 -22.63
N ARG A 129 -23.02 -19.30 -23.71
CA ARG A 129 -22.54 -19.83 -24.99
C ARG A 129 -21.45 -18.94 -25.57
N GLN A 130 -20.46 -19.56 -26.22
CA GLN A 130 -19.20 -18.92 -26.62
C GLN A 130 -19.06 -18.79 -28.14
N ALA A 131 -18.32 -17.78 -28.57
CA ALA A 131 -17.83 -17.65 -29.93
C ALA A 131 -16.81 -18.76 -30.25
N PRO A 132 -16.61 -19.13 -31.53
CA PRO A 132 -17.30 -18.62 -32.72
C PRO A 132 -18.65 -19.28 -33.00
N GLU A 133 -19.03 -20.35 -32.30
CA GLU A 133 -20.31 -21.03 -32.51
C GLU A 133 -21.49 -20.10 -32.20
N HIS A 134 -21.31 -19.25 -31.20
CA HIS A 134 -22.28 -18.28 -30.74
C HIS A 134 -21.62 -16.90 -30.59
N PRO A 135 -21.43 -16.14 -31.69
CA PRO A 135 -20.84 -14.80 -31.63
C PRO A 135 -21.79 -13.81 -30.94
N TYR A 136 -21.31 -12.59 -30.73
CA TYR A 136 -22.12 -11.47 -30.25
C TYR A 136 -23.43 -11.33 -31.05
N PRO A 137 -24.58 -11.10 -30.40
CA PRO A 137 -24.79 -10.80 -28.97
C PRO A 137 -25.12 -12.03 -28.09
N THR A 138 -24.92 -13.26 -28.57
CA THR A 138 -25.34 -14.45 -27.82
C THR A 138 -24.74 -14.54 -26.41
N PRO A 139 -23.42 -14.37 -26.21
CA PRO A 139 -22.82 -14.48 -24.87
C PRO A 139 -23.40 -13.48 -23.86
N VAL A 140 -23.68 -12.24 -24.30
CA VAL A 140 -24.23 -11.19 -23.42
C VAL A 140 -25.71 -11.40 -23.13
N ASN A 141 -26.46 -11.98 -24.08
CA ASN A 141 -27.86 -12.35 -23.85
C ASN A 141 -28.00 -13.54 -22.90
N ASP A 142 -27.10 -14.52 -22.99
CA ASP A 142 -27.05 -15.65 -22.07
C ASP A 142 -26.67 -15.22 -20.65
N ALA A 143 -25.67 -14.35 -20.51
CA ALA A 143 -25.32 -13.73 -19.23
C ALA A 143 -26.53 -13.01 -18.59
N TYR A 144 -27.32 -12.31 -19.41
CA TYR A 144 -28.53 -11.62 -18.97
C TYR A 144 -29.63 -12.58 -18.53
N ALA A 145 -29.86 -13.66 -19.29
CA ALA A 145 -30.80 -14.70 -18.91
C ALA A 145 -30.40 -15.38 -17.59
N GLY A 146 -29.11 -15.69 -17.41
CA GLY A 146 -28.57 -16.23 -16.17
C GLY A 146 -28.78 -15.29 -14.97
N LEU A 147 -28.55 -13.98 -15.16
CA LEU A 147 -28.80 -12.97 -14.12
C LEU A 147 -30.28 -12.90 -13.72
N LYS A 148 -31.21 -12.88 -14.70
CA LYS A 148 -32.65 -12.87 -14.43
C LYS A 148 -33.11 -14.15 -13.73
N TRP A 149 -32.64 -15.29 -14.20
CA TRP A 149 -32.92 -16.58 -13.60
C TRP A 149 -32.47 -16.62 -12.14
N ALA A 150 -31.28 -16.12 -11.83
CA ALA A 150 -30.77 -16.06 -10.45
C ALA A 150 -31.68 -15.21 -9.54
N ALA A 151 -32.17 -14.07 -10.05
CA ALA A 151 -33.07 -13.20 -9.30
C ALA A 151 -34.47 -13.83 -9.09
N GLU A 152 -35.01 -14.50 -10.11
CA GLU A 152 -36.30 -15.22 -10.03
C GLU A 152 -36.25 -16.42 -9.08
N ASN A 153 -35.10 -17.10 -9.03
CA ASN A 153 -34.89 -18.31 -8.25
C ASN A 153 -34.18 -18.05 -6.92
N ALA A 154 -34.17 -16.82 -6.42
CA ALA A 154 -33.50 -16.48 -5.16
C ALA A 154 -33.94 -17.38 -3.98
N ALA A 155 -35.21 -17.78 -3.92
CA ALA A 155 -35.70 -18.70 -2.90
C ALA A 155 -35.05 -20.10 -2.97
N LEU A 156 -34.88 -20.64 -4.18
CA LEU A 156 -34.18 -21.91 -4.42
C LEU A 156 -32.72 -21.83 -3.95
N LEU A 157 -32.09 -20.68 -4.17
CA LEU A 157 -30.69 -20.42 -3.83
C LEU A 157 -30.49 -20.07 -2.35
N HIS A 158 -31.54 -20.11 -1.52
CA HIS A 158 -31.55 -19.54 -0.17
C HIS A 158 -31.01 -18.10 -0.14
N ALA A 159 -31.25 -17.33 -1.20
CA ALA A 159 -30.71 -16.01 -1.42
C ALA A 159 -31.73 -14.91 -1.14
N SER A 160 -31.24 -13.70 -0.91
CA SER A 160 -31.99 -12.49 -0.67
C SER A 160 -31.28 -11.32 -1.34
N VAL A 161 -31.87 -10.87 -2.45
CA VAL A 161 -31.40 -9.72 -3.23
C VAL A 161 -31.42 -8.41 -2.44
N THR A 162 -32.13 -8.35 -1.31
CA THR A 162 -32.12 -7.20 -0.39
C THR A 162 -30.95 -7.22 0.59
N LYS A 163 -30.34 -8.39 0.85
CA LYS A 163 -29.10 -8.49 1.65
C LYS A 163 -27.84 -8.22 0.83
N GLY A 164 -27.98 -8.21 -0.49
CA GLY A 164 -26.97 -7.89 -1.51
C GLY A 164 -27.29 -8.63 -2.81
N PHE A 165 -27.06 -7.98 -3.94
CA PHE A 165 -27.20 -8.57 -5.28
C PHE A 165 -26.05 -8.08 -6.16
N ILE A 166 -25.01 -8.90 -6.29
CA ILE A 166 -23.72 -8.50 -6.85
C ILE A 166 -23.46 -9.29 -8.14
N VAL A 167 -22.98 -8.60 -9.18
CA VAL A 167 -22.43 -9.24 -10.38
C VAL A 167 -20.91 -9.24 -10.33
N HIS A 168 -20.29 -10.30 -10.84
CA HIS A 168 -18.85 -10.48 -10.90
C HIS A 168 -18.45 -11.00 -12.26
N GLY A 169 -17.27 -10.62 -12.73
CA GLY A 169 -16.65 -11.38 -13.80
C GLY A 169 -15.19 -11.09 -14.05
N LEU A 170 -14.55 -12.09 -14.65
CA LEU A 170 -13.13 -12.09 -15.00
C LEU A 170 -12.94 -11.82 -16.49
N SER A 171 -12.07 -10.90 -16.88
CA SER A 171 -11.71 -10.63 -18.28
C SER A 171 -12.93 -10.31 -19.15
N SER A 172 -13.25 -11.13 -20.16
CA SER A 172 -14.50 -11.06 -20.92
C SER A 172 -15.75 -11.20 -20.06
N GLY A 173 -15.68 -11.96 -18.96
CA GLY A 173 -16.74 -11.99 -17.95
C GLY A 173 -16.87 -10.66 -17.20
N GLY A 174 -15.77 -9.93 -17.00
CA GLY A 174 -15.78 -8.57 -16.44
C GLY A 174 -16.48 -7.57 -17.38
N ASN A 175 -16.31 -7.73 -18.69
CA ASN A 175 -17.14 -7.04 -19.68
C ASN A 175 -18.63 -7.37 -19.52
N LEU A 176 -18.97 -8.67 -19.42
CA LEU A 176 -20.37 -9.09 -19.24
C LEU A 176 -20.96 -8.53 -17.95
N ALA A 177 -20.24 -8.58 -16.82
CA ALA A 177 -20.68 -8.04 -15.54
C ALA A 177 -20.96 -6.52 -15.62
N ALA A 178 -20.08 -5.75 -16.27
CA ALA A 178 -20.32 -4.32 -16.50
C ALA A 178 -21.54 -4.08 -17.39
N ASN A 179 -21.73 -4.86 -18.45
CA ASN A 179 -22.93 -4.80 -19.29
C ASN A 179 -24.21 -5.17 -18.51
N MET A 180 -24.13 -6.16 -17.61
CA MET A 180 -25.26 -6.54 -16.75
C MET A 180 -25.66 -5.43 -15.79
N ALA A 181 -24.70 -4.67 -15.27
CA ALA A 181 -24.98 -3.48 -14.44
C ALA A 181 -25.83 -2.46 -15.19
N HIS A 182 -25.48 -2.17 -16.45
CA HIS A 182 -26.23 -1.24 -17.30
C HIS A 182 -27.60 -1.78 -17.73
N ARG A 183 -27.69 -3.06 -18.11
CA ARG A 183 -28.97 -3.70 -18.48
C ARG A 183 -29.92 -3.77 -17.30
N ALA A 184 -29.43 -4.15 -16.12
CA ALA A 184 -30.23 -4.20 -14.90
C ALA A 184 -30.72 -2.80 -14.47
N LYS A 185 -29.88 -1.77 -14.60
CA LYS A 185 -30.31 -0.37 -14.37
C LYS A 185 -31.49 0.04 -15.26
N SER A 186 -31.55 -0.48 -16.49
CA SER A 186 -32.51 -0.04 -17.51
C SER A 186 -33.77 -0.91 -17.61
N ASP A 187 -33.73 -2.17 -17.16
CA ASP A 187 -34.87 -3.08 -17.22
C ASP A 187 -35.77 -2.94 -15.98
N PRO A 188 -37.07 -2.63 -16.15
CA PRO A 188 -38.04 -2.56 -15.07
C PRO A 188 -38.10 -3.79 -14.15
N PHE A 189 -37.71 -4.97 -14.65
CA PHE A 189 -37.61 -6.20 -13.86
C PHE A 189 -36.69 -6.07 -12.64
N PHE A 190 -35.66 -5.21 -12.71
CA PHE A 190 -34.71 -5.03 -11.62
C PHE A 190 -35.03 -3.83 -10.72
N HIS A 191 -36.07 -3.04 -10.98
CA HIS A 191 -36.36 -1.83 -10.19
C HIS A 191 -36.67 -2.13 -8.71
N ASP A 192 -37.33 -3.25 -8.41
CA ASP A 192 -37.60 -3.71 -7.04
C ASP A 192 -36.47 -4.56 -6.44
N ARG A 193 -35.47 -4.91 -7.26
CA ARG A 193 -34.33 -5.77 -6.93
C ARG A 193 -33.03 -5.26 -7.58
N PRO A 194 -32.64 -3.99 -7.39
CA PRO A 194 -31.50 -3.45 -8.09
C PRO A 194 -30.23 -4.18 -7.68
N LEU A 195 -29.26 -4.26 -8.60
CA LEU A 195 -27.91 -4.68 -8.24
C LEU A 195 -27.36 -3.72 -7.18
N THR A 196 -26.65 -4.28 -6.20
CA THR A 196 -26.01 -3.53 -5.11
C THR A 196 -24.50 -3.41 -5.30
N GLY A 197 -23.90 -4.23 -6.16
CA GLY A 197 -22.47 -4.18 -6.44
C GLY A 197 -22.08 -4.82 -7.77
N GLN A 198 -20.92 -4.43 -8.28
CA GLN A 198 -20.25 -5.06 -9.42
C GLN A 198 -18.76 -5.25 -9.10
N ILE A 199 -18.22 -6.42 -9.43
CA ILE A 199 -16.78 -6.71 -9.35
C ILE A 199 -16.28 -7.02 -10.75
N LEU A 200 -15.33 -6.20 -11.23
CA LEU A 200 -14.81 -6.20 -12.59
C LEU A 200 -13.32 -6.52 -12.56
N GLN A 201 -12.97 -7.77 -12.84
CA GLN A 201 -11.58 -8.22 -12.84
C GLN A 201 -11.02 -8.15 -14.26
N ILE A 202 -9.94 -7.40 -14.45
CA ILE A 202 -9.21 -7.18 -15.72
C ILE A 202 -10.16 -7.00 -16.92
N PRO A 203 -11.15 -6.10 -16.85
CA PRO A 203 -12.28 -6.12 -17.76
C PRO A 203 -11.96 -5.53 -19.14
N ALA A 204 -12.42 -6.21 -20.21
CA ALA A 204 -12.30 -5.72 -21.59
C ALA A 204 -13.54 -4.87 -21.98
N VAL A 205 -13.54 -3.60 -21.64
CA VAL A 205 -14.69 -2.68 -21.70
C VAL A 205 -14.73 -1.80 -22.95
N VAL A 206 -13.71 -1.86 -23.80
CA VAL A 206 -13.66 -1.20 -25.11
C VAL A 206 -12.98 -2.07 -26.16
N HIS A 207 -13.33 -1.88 -27.43
CA HIS A 207 -12.66 -2.58 -28.53
C HIS A 207 -11.29 -1.96 -28.82
N PHE A 208 -10.25 -2.78 -29.02
CA PHE A 208 -8.89 -2.30 -29.28
C PHE A 208 -8.75 -1.45 -30.57
N ASP A 209 -9.53 -1.76 -31.62
CA ASP A 209 -9.58 -0.94 -32.86
C ASP A 209 -10.50 0.30 -32.76
N TYR A 210 -11.08 0.59 -31.60
CA TYR A 210 -11.89 1.79 -31.40
C TYR A 210 -11.59 2.50 -30.10
N THR A 211 -11.01 3.69 -30.22
CA THR A 211 -10.70 4.56 -29.08
C THR A 211 -11.47 5.86 -29.23
N PRO A 212 -12.41 6.20 -28.31
CA PRO A 212 -13.07 7.50 -28.32
C PRO A 212 -12.04 8.63 -28.31
N GLU A 213 -12.24 9.69 -29.11
CA GLU A 213 -11.25 10.77 -29.29
C GLU A 213 -10.75 11.34 -27.95
N LYS A 214 -11.67 11.54 -27.00
CA LYS A 214 -11.37 12.07 -25.67
C LYS A 214 -10.44 11.18 -24.83
N TYR A 215 -10.33 9.89 -25.15
CA TYR A 215 -9.58 8.90 -24.37
C TYR A 215 -8.35 8.36 -25.10
N LYS A 216 -8.02 8.87 -26.29
CA LYS A 216 -6.86 8.41 -27.07
C LYS A 216 -5.53 8.48 -26.34
N GLN A 217 -5.37 9.47 -25.45
CA GLN A 217 -4.15 9.62 -24.65
C GLN A 217 -4.14 8.74 -23.40
N GLU A 218 -5.29 8.16 -23.04
CA GLU A 218 -5.46 7.32 -21.84
C GLU A 218 -5.36 5.83 -22.19
N LEU A 219 -5.77 5.41 -23.40
CA LEU A 219 -5.84 4.01 -23.84
C LEU A 219 -4.64 3.59 -24.69
N LEU A 220 -3.50 3.29 -24.05
CA LEU A 220 -2.23 2.99 -24.73
C LEU A 220 -1.68 1.59 -24.39
N SER A 221 -2.20 0.93 -23.34
CA SER A 221 -1.71 -0.36 -22.84
C SER A 221 -1.75 -1.48 -23.87
N PHE A 222 -2.70 -1.45 -24.80
CA PHE A 222 -2.82 -2.47 -25.85
C PHE A 222 -1.57 -2.54 -26.74
N GLU A 223 -1.05 -1.38 -27.12
CA GLU A 223 0.17 -1.26 -27.95
C GLU A 223 1.42 -1.46 -27.10
N GLN A 224 1.44 -0.89 -25.89
CA GLN A 224 2.57 -1.00 -24.96
C GLN A 224 2.86 -2.43 -24.54
N ASN A 225 1.82 -3.24 -24.34
CA ASN A 225 1.90 -4.61 -23.86
C ASN A 225 1.64 -5.65 -24.97
N ALA A 226 1.83 -5.27 -26.24
CA ALA A 226 1.48 -6.14 -27.37
C ALA A 226 2.16 -7.53 -27.35
N GLU A 227 3.39 -7.59 -26.81
CA GLU A 227 4.19 -8.81 -26.68
C GLU A 227 4.02 -9.52 -25.32
N ASN A 228 2.89 -9.31 -24.64
CA ASN A 228 2.63 -9.94 -23.35
C ASN A 228 2.75 -11.47 -23.43
N PRO A 229 3.46 -12.13 -22.49
CA PRO A 229 3.76 -13.56 -22.58
C PRO A 229 2.55 -14.46 -22.30
N VAL A 230 1.50 -13.95 -21.65
CA VAL A 230 0.27 -14.72 -21.33
C VAL A 230 -0.82 -14.45 -22.36
N LEU A 231 -1.05 -13.18 -22.70
CA LEU A 231 -2.11 -12.75 -23.60
C LEU A 231 -1.56 -11.76 -24.65
N PRO A 232 -0.83 -12.20 -25.68
CA PRO A 232 -0.28 -11.30 -26.68
C PRO A 232 -1.40 -10.63 -27.52
N ALA A 233 -1.10 -9.49 -28.15
CA ALA A 233 -2.06 -8.74 -28.96
C ALA A 233 -2.65 -9.58 -30.11
N SER A 234 -1.85 -10.50 -30.68
CA SER A 234 -2.32 -11.48 -31.68
C SER A 234 -3.52 -12.30 -31.17
N ARG A 235 -3.51 -12.66 -29.88
CA ARG A 235 -4.55 -13.43 -29.20
C ARG A 235 -5.79 -12.62 -28.94
N VAL A 236 -5.62 -11.39 -28.43
CA VAL A 236 -6.73 -10.49 -28.17
C VAL A 236 -7.45 -10.15 -29.47
N ARG A 237 -6.73 -9.77 -30.53
CA ARG A 237 -7.30 -9.53 -31.87
C ARG A 237 -8.09 -10.74 -32.38
N TYR A 238 -7.57 -11.95 -32.14
CA TYR A 238 -8.26 -13.18 -32.52
C TYR A 238 -9.59 -13.37 -31.77
N PHE A 239 -9.59 -13.25 -30.45
CA PHE A 239 -10.83 -13.40 -29.65
C PHE A 239 -11.91 -12.38 -29.99
N PHE A 240 -11.54 -11.11 -30.11
CA PHE A 240 -12.49 -10.09 -30.54
C PHE A 240 -13.02 -10.33 -31.96
N GLY A 241 -12.17 -10.82 -32.87
CA GLY A 241 -12.61 -11.20 -34.22
C GLY A 241 -13.60 -12.35 -34.24
N LEU A 242 -13.46 -13.34 -33.33
CA LEU A 242 -14.45 -14.41 -33.15
C LEU A 242 -15.73 -13.91 -32.47
N TYR A 243 -15.60 -13.03 -31.47
CA TYR A 243 -16.73 -12.42 -30.79
C TYR A 243 -17.60 -11.60 -31.76
N GLY A 244 -16.97 -10.87 -32.69
CA GLY A 244 -17.65 -10.30 -33.85
C GLY A 244 -18.58 -9.11 -33.56
N ALA A 245 -18.44 -8.48 -32.39
CA ALA A 245 -19.16 -7.25 -32.08
C ALA A 245 -18.61 -6.06 -32.90
N ASP A 246 -19.48 -5.13 -33.31
CA ASP A 246 -19.03 -3.85 -33.88
C ASP A 246 -18.19 -3.10 -32.82
N PRO A 247 -16.97 -2.65 -33.14
CA PRO A 247 -16.12 -1.89 -32.22
C PRO A 247 -16.77 -0.67 -31.55
N LYS A 248 -17.84 -0.14 -32.15
CA LYS A 248 -18.60 1.02 -31.65
C LYS A 248 -19.92 0.66 -30.95
N ASP A 249 -20.25 -0.62 -30.84
CA ASP A 249 -21.48 -1.05 -30.17
C ASP A 249 -21.37 -0.86 -28.65
N GLU A 250 -22.18 0.05 -28.10
CA GLU A 250 -22.19 0.35 -26.67
C GLU A 250 -22.81 -0.76 -25.80
N ASP A 251 -23.53 -1.71 -26.39
CA ASP A 251 -24.04 -2.91 -25.71
C ASP A 251 -23.01 -4.05 -25.69
N ALA A 252 -21.98 -3.98 -26.53
CA ALA A 252 -20.80 -4.82 -26.43
C ALA A 252 -19.74 -4.21 -25.50
N PHE A 253 -19.56 -2.89 -25.56
CA PHE A 253 -18.45 -2.18 -24.92
C PHE A 253 -18.96 -1.10 -23.96
N PRO A 254 -19.09 -1.39 -22.65
CA PRO A 254 -19.78 -0.53 -21.69
C PRO A 254 -19.06 0.80 -21.41
N LEU A 255 -17.78 0.96 -21.77
CA LEU A 255 -17.11 2.25 -21.73
C LEU A 255 -17.78 3.29 -22.67
N LEU A 256 -18.42 2.82 -23.74
CA LEU A 256 -19.01 3.68 -24.78
C LEU A 256 -20.39 4.22 -24.42
N LYS A 257 -21.05 3.64 -23.41
CA LYS A 257 -22.38 4.08 -22.99
C LYS A 257 -22.38 5.54 -22.58
N SER A 258 -23.44 6.25 -22.91
CA SER A 258 -23.54 7.70 -22.67
C SER A 258 -23.84 8.07 -21.21
N ASP A 259 -24.38 7.14 -20.41
CA ASP A 259 -24.79 7.39 -19.03
C ASP A 259 -24.39 6.26 -18.06
N HIS A 260 -23.43 6.55 -17.18
CA HIS A 260 -22.96 5.66 -16.12
C HIS A 260 -23.53 5.99 -14.74
N LYS A 261 -24.42 6.98 -14.61
CA LYS A 261 -24.98 7.39 -13.31
C LYS A 261 -25.91 6.33 -12.74
N GLY A 262 -25.93 6.15 -11.42
CA GLY A 262 -26.84 5.21 -10.76
C GLY A 262 -26.55 3.73 -11.07
N LEU A 263 -25.35 3.41 -11.56
CA LEU A 263 -24.84 2.04 -11.55
C LEU A 263 -24.50 1.61 -10.11
N PRO A 264 -24.48 0.30 -9.82
CA PRO A 264 -24.11 -0.19 -8.49
C PRO A 264 -22.66 0.09 -8.15
N LEU A 265 -22.37 0.12 -6.83
CA LEU A 265 -21.02 0.18 -6.25
C LEU A 265 -20.04 -0.74 -7.01
N ALA A 266 -18.81 -0.30 -7.24
CA ALA A 266 -17.88 -1.02 -8.10
C ALA A 266 -16.55 -1.37 -7.41
N VAL A 267 -16.06 -2.58 -7.65
CA VAL A 267 -14.67 -2.99 -7.39
C VAL A 267 -14.03 -3.34 -8.73
N VAL A 268 -12.94 -2.69 -9.08
CA VAL A 268 -12.23 -2.93 -10.34
C VAL A 268 -10.80 -3.39 -10.02
N GLN A 269 -10.39 -4.54 -10.56
CA GLN A 269 -9.04 -5.07 -10.40
C GLN A 269 -8.31 -5.07 -11.74
N VAL A 270 -7.09 -4.55 -11.80
CA VAL A 270 -6.34 -4.35 -13.05
C VAL A 270 -4.90 -4.84 -12.91
N CYS A 271 -4.43 -5.63 -13.87
CA CYS A 271 -3.02 -6.02 -14.00
C CYS A 271 -2.22 -4.94 -14.75
N GLY A 272 -0.99 -4.66 -14.30
CA GLY A 272 -0.13 -3.61 -14.83
C GLY A 272 0.55 -3.98 -16.15
N TRP A 273 0.99 -5.23 -16.27
CA TRP A 273 1.55 -5.76 -17.52
C TRP A 273 0.44 -6.39 -18.37
N ASP A 274 -0.56 -5.61 -18.76
CA ASP A 274 -1.77 -6.11 -19.41
C ASP A 274 -2.23 -5.20 -20.56
N LEU A 275 -2.74 -5.79 -21.64
CA LEU A 275 -3.24 -5.06 -22.80
C LEU A 275 -4.52 -4.30 -22.46
N VAL A 276 -5.35 -4.83 -21.57
CA VAL A 276 -6.62 -4.22 -21.14
C VAL A 276 -6.45 -3.34 -19.88
N ARG A 277 -5.20 -3.05 -19.47
CA ARG A 277 -4.92 -2.25 -18.27
C ARG A 277 -5.62 -0.89 -18.30
N ASP A 278 -5.36 -0.13 -19.35
CA ASP A 278 -5.77 1.27 -19.40
C ASP A 278 -7.29 1.40 -19.48
N GLU A 279 -7.97 0.49 -20.17
CA GLU A 279 -9.44 0.50 -20.25
C GLU A 279 -10.12 0.15 -18.92
N GLY A 280 -9.54 -0.77 -18.13
CA GLY A 280 -10.00 -1.04 -16.77
C GLY A 280 -9.85 0.17 -15.84
N ILE A 281 -8.68 0.82 -15.87
CA ILE A 281 -8.42 2.04 -15.09
C ILE A 281 -9.36 3.17 -15.52
N LEU A 282 -9.51 3.38 -16.82
CA LEU A 282 -10.37 4.41 -17.38
C LEU A 282 -11.83 4.17 -17.04
N TYR A 283 -12.31 2.94 -17.06
CA TYR A 283 -13.68 2.63 -16.70
C TYR A 283 -13.96 2.88 -15.22
N ALA A 284 -13.02 2.55 -14.33
CA ALA A 284 -13.12 2.92 -12.91
C ALA A 284 -13.25 4.44 -12.74
N LYS A 285 -12.42 5.22 -13.45
CA LYS A 285 -12.52 6.69 -13.48
C LYS A 285 -13.87 7.18 -13.99
N VAL A 286 -14.39 6.61 -15.08
CA VAL A 286 -15.70 6.98 -15.64
C VAL A 286 -16.85 6.68 -14.65
N LEU A 287 -16.79 5.57 -13.92
CA LEU A 287 -17.76 5.26 -12.87
C LEU A 287 -17.71 6.29 -11.73
N GLN A 288 -16.51 6.65 -11.26
CA GLN A 288 -16.31 7.67 -10.22
C GLN A 288 -16.82 9.05 -10.68
N GLU A 289 -16.52 9.47 -11.92
CA GLU A 289 -17.02 10.73 -12.50
C GLU A 289 -18.55 10.75 -12.63
N ALA A 290 -19.19 9.58 -12.76
CA ALA A 290 -20.64 9.43 -12.77
C ALA A 290 -21.26 9.35 -11.35
N GLY A 291 -20.45 9.46 -10.29
CA GLY A 291 -20.92 9.41 -8.90
C GLY A 291 -21.14 8.00 -8.37
N VAL A 292 -20.53 6.99 -8.97
CA VAL A 292 -20.57 5.60 -8.49
C VAL A 292 -19.37 5.37 -7.57
N ASP A 293 -19.61 5.02 -6.31
CA ASP A 293 -18.52 4.65 -5.41
C ASP A 293 -17.77 3.43 -5.96
N THR A 294 -16.48 3.61 -6.19
CA THR A 294 -15.66 2.66 -6.94
C THR A 294 -14.29 2.49 -6.28
N LYS A 295 -13.92 1.25 -5.96
CA LYS A 295 -12.56 0.86 -5.55
C LYS A 295 -11.78 0.35 -6.75
N LEU A 296 -10.58 0.87 -6.97
CA LEU A 296 -9.65 0.41 -7.99
C LEU A 296 -8.43 -0.22 -7.34
N HIS A 297 -8.12 -1.46 -7.71
CA HIS A 297 -6.90 -2.17 -7.31
C HIS A 297 -6.02 -2.43 -8.53
N ILE A 298 -4.75 -2.04 -8.45
CA ILE A 298 -3.76 -2.20 -9.53
C ILE A 298 -2.65 -3.13 -9.06
N TYR A 299 -2.27 -4.07 -9.92
CA TYR A 299 -1.23 -5.08 -9.66
C TYR A 299 -0.07 -4.89 -10.66
N PRO A 300 0.97 -4.10 -10.34
CA PRO A 300 2.05 -3.76 -11.28
C PRO A 300 2.83 -4.99 -11.73
N GLY A 301 3.31 -5.03 -12.97
CA GLY A 301 4.30 -6.02 -13.43
C GLY A 301 3.81 -7.46 -13.61
N VAL A 302 2.58 -7.78 -13.21
CA VAL A 302 1.96 -9.08 -13.43
C VAL A 302 1.02 -9.04 -14.65
N PRO A 303 0.93 -10.14 -15.42
CA PRO A 303 0.13 -10.19 -16.64
C PRO A 303 -1.36 -10.50 -16.43
N HIS A 304 -2.11 -10.43 -17.53
CA HIS A 304 -3.53 -10.78 -17.57
C HIS A 304 -3.80 -12.17 -16.99
N GLY A 305 -4.67 -12.25 -15.98
CA GLY A 305 -5.09 -13.53 -15.37
C GLY A 305 -4.00 -14.28 -14.59
N PHE A 306 -2.88 -13.63 -14.23
CA PHE A 306 -1.76 -14.28 -13.54
C PHE A 306 -2.17 -15.02 -12.25
N HIS A 307 -3.14 -14.48 -11.50
CA HIS A 307 -3.58 -15.02 -10.21
C HIS A 307 -4.17 -16.43 -10.32
N LEU A 308 -4.65 -16.83 -11.50
CA LEU A 308 -5.12 -18.20 -11.74
C LEU A 308 -3.98 -19.22 -11.63
N GLY A 309 -2.86 -18.95 -12.30
CA GLY A 309 -1.69 -19.84 -12.32
C GLY A 309 -0.72 -19.63 -11.17
N PHE A 310 -0.69 -18.43 -10.61
CA PHE A 310 0.25 -18.02 -9.57
C PHE A 310 -0.45 -17.44 -8.34
N PRO A 311 -1.42 -18.15 -7.73
CA PRO A 311 -2.14 -17.64 -6.56
C PRO A 311 -1.26 -17.53 -5.30
N ASN A 312 -0.07 -18.13 -5.33
CA ASN A 312 0.83 -18.19 -4.18
C ASN A 312 1.92 -17.12 -4.16
N ILE A 313 2.16 -16.42 -5.27
CA ILE A 313 3.08 -15.27 -5.26
C ILE A 313 2.44 -14.11 -4.50
N THR A 314 3.25 -13.15 -4.04
CA THR A 314 2.78 -12.01 -3.22
C THR A 314 1.61 -11.29 -3.87
N GLN A 315 1.75 -10.93 -5.15
CA GLN A 315 0.66 -10.26 -5.87
C GLN A 315 -0.56 -11.15 -6.08
N GLY A 316 -0.39 -12.48 -6.18
CA GLY A 316 -1.48 -13.44 -6.33
C GLY A 316 -2.32 -13.53 -5.07
N ARG A 317 -1.66 -13.59 -3.90
CA ARG A 317 -2.32 -13.50 -2.58
C ARG A 317 -3.06 -12.19 -2.42
N LYS A 318 -2.39 -11.07 -2.72
CA LYS A 318 -2.99 -9.74 -2.65
C LYS A 318 -4.22 -9.61 -3.56
N TYR A 319 -4.16 -10.14 -4.78
CA TYR A 319 -5.28 -10.12 -5.73
C TYR A 319 -6.53 -10.80 -5.16
N ILE A 320 -6.34 -11.94 -4.49
CA ILE A 320 -7.43 -12.71 -3.88
C ILE A 320 -7.93 -12.02 -2.60
N ASP A 321 -7.05 -11.47 -1.78
CA ASP A 321 -7.42 -10.79 -0.53
C ASP A 321 -8.17 -9.47 -0.79
N ASP A 322 -7.76 -8.71 -1.81
CA ASP A 322 -8.46 -7.51 -2.26
C ASP A 322 -9.85 -7.85 -2.83
N LEU A 323 -9.99 -8.98 -3.56
CA LEU A 323 -11.29 -9.46 -4.03
C LEU A 323 -12.23 -9.75 -2.86
N LYS A 324 -11.75 -10.47 -1.84
CA LYS A 324 -12.52 -10.78 -0.62
C LYS A 324 -12.92 -9.51 0.13
N SER A 325 -11.97 -8.61 0.33
CA SER A 325 -12.21 -7.34 1.03
C SER A 325 -13.15 -6.42 0.24
N GLY A 326 -13.04 -6.42 -1.09
CA GLY A 326 -13.94 -5.72 -2.01
C GLY A 326 -15.36 -6.27 -1.96
N LEU A 327 -15.53 -7.60 -2.00
CA LEU A 327 -16.84 -8.24 -1.82
C LEU A 327 -17.45 -7.88 -0.46
N GLN A 328 -16.67 -7.94 0.62
CA GLN A 328 -17.15 -7.56 1.94
C GLN A 328 -17.65 -6.10 1.97
N TRP A 329 -16.87 -5.19 1.38
CA TRP A 329 -17.25 -3.78 1.26
C TRP A 329 -18.57 -3.58 0.49
N LEU A 330 -18.75 -4.27 -0.64
CA LEU A 330 -20.00 -4.21 -1.41
C LEU A 330 -21.21 -4.70 -0.59
N LEU A 331 -21.02 -5.74 0.23
CA LEU A 331 -22.06 -6.27 1.10
C LEU A 331 -22.41 -5.32 2.25
N ASP A 332 -21.43 -4.60 2.80
CA ASP A 332 -21.63 -3.69 3.92
C ASP A 332 -22.26 -2.37 3.48
N GLU A 333 -21.74 -1.74 2.41
CA GLU A 333 -22.26 -0.47 1.91
C GLU A 333 -23.59 -0.63 1.15
N GLY A 334 -23.74 -1.70 0.37
CA GLY A 334 -24.99 -1.99 -0.37
C GLY A 334 -26.21 -2.17 0.54
N ARG A 335 -26.01 -2.48 1.83
CA ARG A 335 -27.08 -2.56 2.84
C ARG A 335 -27.48 -1.19 3.40
N LYS A 336 -26.54 -0.25 3.51
CA LYS A 336 -26.78 1.07 4.12
C LYS A 336 -27.72 1.92 3.27
N ASP A 337 -27.52 1.91 1.95
CA ASP A 337 -28.33 2.65 0.97
C ASP A 337 -29.85 2.32 1.05
N ARG A 338 -30.20 1.07 1.39
CA ARG A 338 -31.60 0.62 1.48
C ARG A 338 -32.30 0.89 2.82
N SER A 339 -31.55 1.22 3.88
CA SER A 339 -32.11 1.37 5.24
C SER A 339 -32.68 2.77 5.54
N GLY A 340 -32.70 3.68 4.56
CA GLY A 340 -33.30 5.01 4.67
C GLY A 340 -32.60 5.97 5.64
N HIS A 341 -31.51 5.55 6.29
CA HIS A 341 -30.66 6.44 7.07
C HIS A 341 -29.74 7.21 6.13
N SER A 342 -30.32 8.22 5.46
CA SER A 342 -29.56 9.34 4.92
C SER A 342 -28.81 9.99 6.08
N THR A 343 -27.51 9.75 6.13
CA THR A 343 -26.62 10.66 6.86
C THR A 343 -26.45 11.88 5.99
N THR A 344 -26.96 12.99 6.50
CA THR A 344 -26.52 14.35 6.22
C THR A 344 -25.06 14.41 5.82
N GLN A 345 -24.81 14.97 4.62
CA GLN A 345 -23.55 15.57 4.18
C GLN A 345 -22.29 15.04 4.89
N ARG A 346 -21.80 13.88 4.46
CA ARG A 346 -20.37 13.76 4.22
C ARG A 346 -20.17 13.95 2.73
N HIS A 347 -19.76 15.16 2.37
CA HIS A 347 -18.90 15.28 1.20
C HIS A 347 -17.60 14.56 1.55
N ASP A 348 -17.57 13.23 1.44
CA ASP A 348 -16.34 12.48 1.31
C ASP A 348 -15.90 12.65 -0.16
N SER A 349 -15.49 13.88 -0.47
CA SER A 349 -14.93 14.25 -1.75
C SER A 349 -13.49 13.73 -1.82
N LEU A 350 -13.20 12.95 -2.88
CA LEU A 350 -11.90 12.86 -3.55
C LEU A 350 -10.69 12.16 -2.86
N GLU A 351 -10.73 11.71 -1.59
CA GLU A 351 -9.46 11.41 -0.88
C GLU A 351 -9.10 9.94 -0.63
N ALA A 352 -9.95 8.95 -0.91
CA ALA A 352 -9.64 7.54 -0.67
C ALA A 352 -9.73 6.65 -1.94
N SER A 353 -8.93 6.97 -2.97
CA SER A 353 -8.43 6.01 -3.99
C SER A 353 -7.45 6.67 -4.98
N ILE A 354 -6.81 7.78 -4.62
CA ILE A 354 -5.51 8.09 -5.23
C ILE A 354 -4.58 7.15 -4.49
N MET A 355 -4.15 6.04 -5.10
CA MET A 355 -2.97 5.37 -4.58
C MET A 355 -1.83 6.37 -4.69
N SER A 356 -1.08 6.55 -3.61
CA SER A 356 0.11 7.37 -3.63
C SER A 356 0.96 6.93 -4.82
N GLN A 357 1.57 7.88 -5.54
CA GLN A 357 2.62 7.55 -6.50
C GLN A 357 3.72 6.68 -5.87
N TYR A 358 3.78 6.64 -4.53
CA TYR A 358 4.70 5.89 -3.70
C TYR A 358 4.16 4.56 -3.17
N ALA A 359 2.94 4.14 -3.50
CA ALA A 359 2.36 2.88 -3.01
C ALA A 359 3.21 1.64 -3.33
N HIS A 360 3.93 1.67 -4.46
CA HIS A 360 4.89 0.63 -4.86
C HIS A 360 6.04 0.45 -3.85
N LEU A 361 6.36 1.47 -3.05
CA LEU A 361 7.38 1.40 -2.01
C LEU A 361 6.95 0.56 -0.81
N SER A 362 5.65 0.29 -0.65
CA SER A 362 5.12 -0.53 0.45
C SER A 362 5.20 -2.03 0.20
N VAL A 363 5.60 -2.46 -1.00
CA VAL A 363 5.76 -3.89 -1.33
C VAL A 363 6.93 -4.45 -0.53
N LEU A 364 6.64 -5.39 0.38
CA LEU A 364 7.58 -5.93 1.35
C LEU A 364 8.87 -6.46 0.69
N ASP A 365 10.02 -6.05 1.22
CA ASP A 365 11.32 -6.55 0.77
C ASP A 365 11.48 -8.02 1.18
N LEU A 366 11.87 -8.87 0.23
CA LEU A 366 11.91 -10.32 0.45
C LEU A 366 12.98 -10.73 1.47
N GLU A 367 14.10 -10.02 1.53
CA GLU A 367 15.17 -10.32 2.50
C GLU A 367 14.72 -9.91 3.91
N TYR A 368 14.05 -8.77 4.02
CA TYR A 368 13.38 -8.37 5.26
C TYR A 368 12.30 -9.38 5.67
N ALA A 369 11.41 -9.78 4.75
CA ALA A 369 10.34 -10.75 5.02
C ALA A 369 10.90 -12.07 5.57
N ALA A 370 11.95 -12.59 4.95
CA ALA A 370 12.62 -13.81 5.39
C ALA A 370 13.29 -13.65 6.77
N ALA A 371 13.94 -12.51 7.02
CA ALA A 371 14.57 -12.23 8.31
C ALA A 371 13.55 -12.04 9.44
N ALA A 372 12.42 -11.38 9.14
CA ALA A 372 11.36 -11.06 10.10
C ALA A 372 10.44 -12.26 10.43
N ALA A 373 10.34 -13.26 9.54
CA ALA A 373 9.44 -14.41 9.71
C ALA A 373 9.61 -15.18 11.04
N ASN A 374 10.82 -15.15 11.62
CA ASN A 374 11.13 -15.84 12.88
C ASN A 374 11.26 -14.89 14.07
N PHE A 375 11.01 -13.59 13.87
CA PHE A 375 11.14 -12.61 14.92
C PHE A 375 9.78 -12.42 15.63
N PRO A 376 9.69 -12.67 16.94
CA PRO A 376 8.43 -12.52 17.66
C PRO A 376 8.00 -11.04 17.67
N SER A 377 6.86 -10.74 17.05
CA SER A 377 6.23 -9.43 17.19
C SER A 377 5.46 -9.39 18.51
N PRO A 378 5.84 -8.53 19.47
CA PRO A 378 4.94 -8.26 20.59
C PRO A 378 3.65 -7.67 20.00
N GLY A 379 2.51 -8.26 20.35
CA GLY A 379 1.21 -7.77 19.89
C GLY A 379 0.95 -6.32 20.33
N PRO A 380 -0.07 -5.65 19.76
CA PRO A 380 -0.38 -4.27 20.10
C PRO A 380 -0.68 -4.15 21.61
N THR A 381 -0.03 -3.19 22.26
CA THR A 381 -0.25 -2.83 23.66
C THR A 381 -0.44 -1.32 23.78
N LYS A 382 -1.10 -0.86 24.85
CA LYS A 382 -1.11 0.55 25.27
C LYS A 382 -0.37 0.77 26.60
N ASP A 383 0.25 -0.29 27.13
CA ASP A 383 1.04 -0.22 28.36
C ASP A 383 2.45 0.30 28.03
N VAL A 384 2.73 1.54 28.43
CA VAL A 384 3.99 2.24 28.16
C VAL A 384 5.18 1.53 28.80
N GLU A 385 5.02 0.91 29.98
CA GLU A 385 6.13 0.19 30.63
C GLU A 385 6.47 -1.10 29.88
N VAL A 386 5.46 -1.80 29.37
CA VAL A 386 5.67 -2.95 28.48
C VAL A 386 6.39 -2.52 27.19
N MET A 387 5.99 -1.40 26.59
CA MET A 387 6.67 -0.87 25.40
C MET A 387 8.13 -0.49 25.68
N ARG A 388 8.38 0.25 26.77
CA ARG A 388 9.74 0.65 27.20
C ARG A 388 10.63 -0.55 27.44
N LYS A 389 10.10 -1.57 28.14
CA LYS A 389 10.82 -2.82 28.37
C LYS A 389 11.08 -3.56 27.05
N GLY A 390 10.07 -3.69 26.20
CA GLY A 390 10.19 -4.34 24.90
C GLY A 390 11.29 -3.72 24.04
N LEU A 391 11.29 -2.39 23.89
CA LEU A 391 12.32 -1.69 23.14
C LEU A 391 13.72 -1.88 23.75
N ARG A 392 13.85 -1.79 25.09
CA ARG A 392 15.13 -2.07 25.79
C ARG A 392 15.64 -3.47 25.50
N ASP A 393 14.78 -4.47 25.61
CA ASP A 393 15.16 -5.87 25.40
C ASP A 393 15.55 -6.14 23.94
N THR A 394 14.79 -5.60 22.98
CA THR A 394 15.08 -5.71 21.55
C THR A 394 16.44 -5.07 21.22
N VAL A 395 16.68 -3.83 21.65
CA VAL A 395 17.95 -3.14 21.39
C VAL A 395 19.12 -3.85 22.08
N ALA A 396 18.95 -4.32 23.31
CA ALA A 396 19.98 -5.07 24.03
C ALA A 396 20.36 -6.38 23.30
N TYR A 397 19.36 -7.12 22.82
CA TYR A 397 19.57 -8.35 22.06
C TYR A 397 20.40 -8.09 20.79
N PHE A 398 20.01 -7.10 19.99
CA PHE A 398 20.71 -6.80 18.75
C PHE A 398 22.08 -6.18 18.95
N ASN A 399 22.25 -5.33 19.98
CA ASN A 399 23.57 -4.83 20.37
C ASN A 399 24.51 -5.97 20.78
N GLU A 400 24.02 -6.98 21.49
CA GLU A 400 24.84 -8.15 21.85
C GLU A 400 25.26 -8.96 20.62
N VAL A 401 24.35 -9.16 19.66
CA VAL A 401 24.66 -9.81 18.37
C VAL A 401 25.70 -9.01 17.58
N ALA A 402 25.55 -7.68 17.55
CA ALA A 402 26.39 -6.77 16.79
C ALA A 402 27.62 -6.25 17.56
N LYS A 403 27.88 -6.72 18.79
CA LYS A 403 28.96 -6.21 19.65
C LYS A 403 30.35 -6.23 19.01
N HIS A 404 30.56 -7.16 18.06
CA HIS A 404 31.80 -7.30 17.31
C HIS A 404 32.04 -6.15 16.31
N LEU A 405 31.02 -5.35 16.02
CA LEU A 405 31.09 -4.15 15.18
C LEU A 405 31.34 -2.87 15.98
N ARG A 406 31.35 -2.96 17.32
CA ARG A 406 31.64 -1.82 18.19
C ARG A 406 33.10 -1.37 17.97
N PRO A 407 33.35 -0.06 17.75
CA PRO A 407 34.70 0.48 17.67
C PRO A 407 35.50 0.17 18.95
N ALA A 408 36.82 0.11 18.85
CA ALA A 408 37.65 -0.16 20.02
C ALA A 408 37.51 0.98 21.04
N ASP A 409 37.43 0.63 22.33
CA ASP A 409 37.27 1.62 23.40
C ASP A 409 38.47 2.59 23.49
N SER A 410 39.59 2.28 22.86
CA SER A 410 40.71 3.22 22.74
C SER A 410 40.47 4.34 21.72
N GLU A 411 39.52 4.19 20.78
CA GLU A 411 39.29 5.12 19.66
C GLU A 411 38.38 6.31 20.03
N TYR A 412 37.62 6.19 21.12
CA TYR A 412 36.76 7.26 21.62
C TYR A 412 36.71 7.26 23.15
N ARG A 413 36.39 8.41 23.74
CA ARG A 413 36.08 8.59 25.16
C ARG A 413 34.57 8.73 25.31
N GLU A 414 34.03 8.07 26.33
CA GLU A 414 32.63 8.16 26.73
C GLU A 414 32.51 8.89 28.06
N GLU A 415 31.64 9.90 28.13
CA GLU A 415 31.38 10.68 29.34
C GLU A 415 29.88 10.96 29.44
N GLU A 416 29.34 10.92 30.66
CA GLU A 416 27.96 11.35 30.93
C GLU A 416 27.97 12.63 31.75
N HIS A 417 27.07 13.54 31.42
CA HIS A 417 26.89 14.81 32.13
C HIS A 417 25.43 15.02 32.48
N GLN A 418 25.17 15.48 33.71
CA GLN A 418 23.87 16.02 34.08
C GLN A 418 23.78 17.46 33.62
N ILE A 419 22.70 17.81 32.93
CA ILE A 419 22.47 19.17 32.43
C ILE A 419 21.17 19.72 32.98
N PRO A 420 21.14 21.02 33.35
CA PRO A 420 19.94 21.64 33.87
C PRO A 420 18.90 21.82 32.77
N VAL A 421 17.67 21.45 33.06
CA VAL A 421 16.48 21.73 32.25
C VAL A 421 15.39 22.35 33.13
N ASP A 422 14.25 22.71 32.54
CA ASP A 422 13.17 23.31 33.33
C ASP A 422 12.64 22.32 34.38
N GLY A 423 12.81 22.71 35.65
CA GLY A 423 12.39 21.97 36.83
C GLY A 423 13.09 20.64 37.11
N ALA A 424 14.16 20.29 36.38
CA ALA A 424 14.85 19.00 36.54
C ALA A 424 16.30 19.03 36.00
N GLU A 425 16.99 17.89 36.05
CA GLU A 425 18.21 17.62 35.30
C GLU A 425 17.95 16.43 34.37
N ILE A 426 18.59 16.42 33.20
CA ILE A 426 18.64 15.26 32.30
C ILE A 426 20.08 14.84 32.04
N THR A 427 20.26 13.59 31.66
CA THR A 427 21.58 13.07 31.29
C THR A 427 21.84 13.33 29.80
N VAL A 428 23.06 13.72 29.47
CA VAL A 428 23.59 13.61 28.10
C VAL A 428 24.79 12.68 28.11
N ARG A 429 24.84 11.75 27.14
CA ARG A 429 26.00 10.87 26.92
C ARG A 429 26.80 11.38 25.74
N CYS A 430 28.09 11.56 25.95
CA CYS A 430 28.98 12.15 24.97
C CYS A 430 30.01 11.12 24.50
N PHE A 431 30.26 11.09 23.19
CA PHE A 431 31.35 10.32 22.59
C PHE A 431 32.31 11.28 21.92
N THR A 432 33.59 11.26 22.32
CA THR A 432 34.63 12.12 21.77
C THR A 432 35.74 11.28 21.16
N PRO A 433 36.14 11.46 19.89
CA PRO A 433 37.27 10.72 19.33
C PRO A 433 38.57 10.96 20.12
N THR A 434 39.36 9.92 20.34
CA THR A 434 40.70 10.04 20.95
C THR A 434 41.78 10.21 19.88
N PRO A 435 43.04 10.51 20.23
CA PRO A 435 44.15 10.50 19.27
C PRO A 435 44.37 9.14 18.57
N ALA A 436 43.90 8.03 19.14
CA ALA A 436 43.97 6.73 18.45
C ALA A 436 42.87 6.57 17.40
N GLY A 437 41.74 7.29 17.54
CA GLY A 437 40.63 7.33 16.59
C GLY A 437 40.55 8.62 15.75
N GLY A 438 41.53 9.53 15.85
CA GLY A 438 41.46 10.86 15.25
C GLY A 438 42.81 11.58 15.17
N ASP A 439 42.80 12.81 14.68
CA ASP A 439 44.02 13.63 14.41
C ASP A 439 44.32 14.69 15.48
N GLY A 440 43.71 14.56 16.67
CA GLY A 440 43.87 15.50 17.79
C GLY A 440 42.77 16.56 17.94
N GLY A 441 41.87 16.71 16.96
CA GLY A 441 40.71 17.61 17.04
C GLY A 441 41.07 19.11 16.90
N PRO A 442 40.16 20.04 17.23
CA PRO A 442 38.77 19.78 17.61
C PRO A 442 37.97 19.20 16.44
N TYR A 443 36.92 18.45 16.74
CA TYR A 443 36.09 17.69 15.80
C TYR A 443 34.76 18.40 15.48
N PRO A 444 34.07 18.10 14.37
CA PRO A 444 32.68 18.51 14.17
C PRO A 444 31.78 18.02 15.32
N LEU A 445 30.67 18.71 15.57
CA LEU A 445 29.70 18.38 16.61
C LEU A 445 28.43 17.74 16.02
N LEU A 446 27.99 16.62 16.56
CA LEU A 446 26.71 15.98 16.24
C LEU A 446 25.85 15.85 17.51
N VAL A 447 24.59 16.28 17.45
CA VAL A 447 23.64 16.14 18.56
C VAL A 447 22.50 15.21 18.14
N ASN A 448 22.32 14.12 18.87
CA ASN A 448 21.33 13.07 18.61
C ASN A 448 20.11 13.19 19.53
N PHE A 449 18.93 13.04 18.96
CA PHE A 449 17.68 12.78 19.67
C PHE A 449 17.14 11.40 19.26
N HIS A 450 16.96 10.51 20.23
CA HIS A 450 16.52 9.14 19.96
C HIS A 450 15.04 9.05 19.54
N GLY A 451 14.68 8.01 18.79
CA GLY A 451 13.30 7.66 18.49
C GLY A 451 12.58 6.95 19.64
N GLY A 452 11.28 6.73 19.47
CA GLY A 452 10.47 5.96 20.43
C GLY A 452 9.05 6.50 20.69
N GLY A 453 8.44 7.21 19.73
CA GLY A 453 7.07 7.71 19.89
C GLY A 453 6.91 8.70 21.04
N TRP A 454 7.96 9.46 21.35
CA TRP A 454 8.06 10.38 22.51
C TRP A 454 7.87 9.76 23.91
N CYS A 455 7.62 8.44 24.00
CA CYS A 455 7.31 7.77 25.26
C CYS A 455 8.22 6.59 25.60
N THR A 456 9.04 6.15 24.64
CA THR A 456 10.04 5.10 24.80
C THR A 456 11.40 5.57 24.30
N GLY A 457 12.41 4.73 24.50
CA GLY A 457 13.79 5.01 24.10
C GLY A 457 14.61 5.58 25.24
N GLY A 458 15.83 6.02 24.91
CA GLY A 458 16.77 6.66 25.82
C GLY A 458 18.18 6.61 25.25
N LEU A 459 19.18 6.88 26.11
CA LEU A 459 20.60 6.85 25.72
C LEU A 459 21.06 5.54 25.06
N PHE A 460 20.39 4.41 25.34
CA PHE A 460 20.74 3.09 24.82
C PHE A 460 20.28 2.86 23.37
N THR A 461 19.31 3.63 22.87
CA THR A 461 18.59 3.32 21.61
C THR A 461 19.52 3.35 20.39
N ASP A 462 20.29 4.43 20.24
CA ASP A 462 21.20 4.63 19.12
C ASP A 462 22.68 4.41 19.50
N ASP A 463 22.96 3.99 20.74
CA ASP A 463 24.28 4.05 21.38
C ASP A 463 25.42 3.44 20.53
N MET A 464 25.23 2.20 20.08
CA MET A 464 26.21 1.49 19.25
C MET A 464 26.47 2.20 17.92
N PHE A 465 25.40 2.71 17.30
CA PHE A 465 25.49 3.42 16.02
C PHE A 465 26.20 4.77 16.18
N LEU A 466 25.90 5.51 17.24
CA LEU A 466 26.54 6.80 17.54
C LEU A 466 28.03 6.66 17.84
N ARG A 467 28.46 5.60 18.54
CA ARG A 467 29.89 5.27 18.70
C ARG A 467 30.56 5.05 17.35
N HIS A 468 29.90 4.33 16.45
CA HIS A 468 30.42 4.09 15.11
C HIS A 468 30.55 5.39 14.31
N LEU A 469 29.55 6.27 14.36
CA LEU A 469 29.61 7.58 13.69
C LEU A 469 30.71 8.47 14.26
N CYS A 470 30.87 8.49 15.59
CA CYS A 470 31.93 9.22 16.29
C CYS A 470 33.30 8.88 15.72
N VAL A 471 33.63 7.59 15.61
CA VAL A 471 34.93 7.14 15.10
C VAL A 471 35.03 7.29 13.58
N ALA A 472 34.03 6.82 12.82
CA ALA A 472 34.09 6.78 11.37
C ALA A 472 34.21 8.16 10.72
N HIS A 473 33.52 9.17 11.27
CA HIS A 473 33.53 10.54 10.77
C HIS A 473 34.35 11.52 11.62
N LYS A 474 34.98 11.03 12.70
CA LYS A 474 35.73 11.85 13.67
C LYS A 474 34.89 13.03 14.14
N VAL A 475 33.69 12.74 14.66
CA VAL A 475 32.76 13.75 15.17
C VAL A 475 32.58 13.54 16.68
N SER A 476 32.50 14.64 17.42
CA SER A 476 32.07 14.58 18.81
C SER A 476 30.54 14.50 18.85
N VAL A 477 30.00 13.49 19.52
CA VAL A 477 28.58 13.21 19.58
C VAL A 477 28.03 13.54 20.97
N VAL A 478 26.85 14.17 21.03
CA VAL A 478 26.05 14.35 22.25
C VAL A 478 24.70 13.66 22.05
N ASN A 479 24.43 12.63 22.82
CA ASN A 479 23.15 11.92 22.85
C ASN A 479 22.33 12.41 24.05
N VAL A 480 21.10 12.90 23.80
CA VAL A 480 20.28 13.56 24.83
C VAL A 480 19.18 12.62 25.34
N ASP A 481 19.14 12.41 26.65
CA ASP A 481 18.12 11.61 27.35
C ASP A 481 16.91 12.50 27.73
N TYR A 482 16.16 12.94 26.72
CA TYR A 482 15.03 13.83 26.95
C TYR A 482 13.92 13.13 27.74
N ARG A 483 13.20 13.87 28.60
CA ARG A 483 12.10 13.31 29.40
C ARG A 483 10.97 12.82 28.49
N LEU A 484 10.28 11.75 28.89
CA LEU A 484 9.31 11.04 28.05
C LEU A 484 7.86 11.24 28.49
N ALA A 485 6.94 11.20 27.52
CA ALA A 485 5.52 11.02 27.78
C ALA A 485 5.24 9.61 28.32
N PRO A 486 4.13 9.39 29.07
CA PRO A 486 3.12 10.37 29.48
C PRO A 486 3.51 11.20 30.71
N GLU A 487 4.60 10.88 31.42
CA GLU A 487 5.03 11.61 32.63
C GLU A 487 5.39 13.06 32.32
N HIS A 488 5.96 13.28 31.14
CA HIS A 488 6.39 14.57 30.63
C HIS A 488 5.92 14.75 29.18
N PRO A 489 4.62 15.09 28.97
CA PRO A 489 4.07 15.28 27.63
C PRO A 489 4.62 16.57 26.99
N HIS A 490 4.19 16.85 25.75
CA HIS A 490 4.47 18.12 25.09
C HIS A 490 4.15 19.32 26.02
N PRO A 491 5.02 20.35 26.12
CA PRO A 491 6.23 20.61 25.31
C PRO A 491 7.55 20.17 25.97
N ILE A 492 7.53 19.36 27.03
CA ILE A 492 8.75 19.05 27.80
C ILE A 492 9.84 18.38 26.94
N PRO A 493 9.57 17.33 26.15
CA PRO A 493 10.60 16.62 25.39
C PRO A 493 11.35 17.53 24.40
N ARG A 494 10.63 18.41 23.69
CA ARG A 494 11.26 19.38 22.76
C ARG A 494 12.10 20.43 23.45
N ASN A 495 11.72 20.85 24.66
CA ASN A 495 12.48 21.82 25.43
C ASN A 495 13.77 21.20 25.98
N ASP A 496 13.71 19.96 26.44
CA ASP A 496 14.87 19.20 26.89
C ASP A 496 15.88 18.99 25.74
N CYS A 497 15.41 18.54 24.57
CA CYS A 497 16.23 18.44 23.36
C CYS A 497 16.91 19.76 22.99
N TYR A 498 16.17 20.87 23.03
CA TYR A 498 16.73 22.19 22.70
C TYR A 498 17.73 22.68 23.74
N ALA A 499 17.51 22.40 25.03
CA ALA A 499 18.47 22.67 26.09
C ALA A 499 19.76 21.85 25.89
N GLY A 500 19.63 20.56 25.56
CA GLY A 500 20.77 19.70 25.20
C GLY A 500 21.56 20.22 23.99
N LEU A 501 20.86 20.71 22.95
CA LEU A 501 21.49 21.33 21.78
C LEU A 501 22.32 22.57 22.15
N LYS A 502 21.77 23.46 22.99
CA LYS A 502 22.50 24.64 23.49
C LYS A 502 23.68 24.24 24.35
N TRP A 503 23.47 23.32 25.30
CA TRP A 503 24.51 22.84 26.19
C TRP A 503 25.71 22.27 25.41
N ALA A 504 25.46 21.48 24.36
CA ALA A 504 26.50 20.91 23.51
C ALA A 504 27.39 21.98 22.85
N VAL A 505 26.79 23.11 22.47
CA VAL A 505 27.50 24.25 21.87
C VAL A 505 28.30 25.04 22.92
N GLU A 506 27.74 25.27 24.11
CA GLU A 506 28.44 25.95 25.21
C GLU A 506 29.63 25.14 25.73
N HIS A 507 29.50 23.81 25.71
CA HIS A 507 30.49 22.87 26.21
C HIS A 507 31.30 22.20 25.09
N ALA A 508 31.29 22.74 23.86
CA ALA A 508 32.00 22.15 22.74
C ALA A 508 33.49 21.88 23.04
N SER A 509 34.15 22.77 23.79
CA SER A 509 35.56 22.56 24.19
C SER A 509 35.76 21.36 25.13
N LEU A 510 34.81 21.05 26.02
CA LEU A 510 34.84 19.84 26.86
C LEU A 510 34.84 18.57 26.00
N LEU A 511 34.09 18.62 24.91
CA LEU A 511 33.89 17.53 23.96
C LEU A 511 34.97 17.47 22.88
N ASN A 512 36.06 18.26 23.00
CA ASN A 512 37.03 18.48 21.94
C ASN A 512 36.36 18.77 20.57
N ALA A 513 35.28 19.55 20.58
CA ALA A 513 34.44 19.83 19.43
C ALA A 513 34.55 21.29 19.00
N SER A 514 34.28 21.55 17.73
CA SER A 514 34.17 22.87 17.13
C SER A 514 32.98 22.89 16.17
N PRO A 515 31.85 23.53 16.54
CA PRO A 515 30.70 23.68 15.66
C PRO A 515 31.02 24.35 14.31
N ALA A 516 32.09 25.15 14.27
CA ALA A 516 32.56 25.79 13.04
C ALA A 516 33.17 24.81 12.01
N LYS A 517 33.56 23.60 12.44
CA LYS A 517 34.00 22.52 11.52
C LYS A 517 32.83 21.66 11.02
N GLY A 518 31.63 21.95 11.50
CA GLY A 518 30.42 21.17 11.25
C GLY A 518 29.60 21.03 12.52
N PHE A 519 28.31 21.30 12.42
CA PHE A 519 27.35 21.19 13.51
C PHE A 519 26.06 20.54 13.00
N ILE A 520 25.93 19.25 13.23
CA ILE A 520 24.85 18.42 12.69
C ILE A 520 23.86 18.08 13.80
N ILE A 521 22.57 18.23 13.51
CA ILE A 521 21.51 17.67 14.34
C ILE A 521 21.01 16.36 13.71
N TYR A 522 20.78 15.35 14.53
CA TYR A 522 20.39 14.01 14.09
C TYR A 522 19.18 13.53 14.90
N GLY A 523 18.24 12.86 14.25
CA GLY A 523 17.24 12.10 14.96
C GLY A 523 16.57 11.03 14.11
N ALA A 524 15.91 10.09 14.78
CA ALA A 524 15.10 9.04 14.16
C ALA A 524 13.66 9.07 14.70
N SER A 525 12.66 8.87 13.85
CA SER A 525 11.24 8.82 14.23
C SER A 525 10.81 10.07 15.03
N SER A 526 10.27 9.92 16.24
CA SER A 526 9.99 11.04 17.15
C SER A 526 11.22 11.90 17.46
N GLY A 527 12.43 11.33 17.47
CA GLY A 527 13.67 12.10 17.61
C GLY A 527 13.95 12.96 16.38
N ALA A 528 13.60 12.49 15.19
CA ALA A 528 13.70 13.27 13.96
C ALA A 528 12.65 14.40 13.91
N ASN A 529 11.46 14.17 14.48
CA ASN A 529 10.48 15.23 14.75
C ASN A 529 11.12 16.35 15.61
N LEU A 530 11.66 15.99 16.77
CA LEU A 530 12.31 16.93 17.70
C LEU A 530 13.52 17.64 17.07
N ALA A 531 14.30 16.93 16.24
CA ALA A 531 15.44 17.49 15.52
C ALA A 531 15.00 18.53 14.47
N SER A 532 13.90 18.25 13.76
CA SER A 532 13.34 19.18 12.78
C SER A 532 12.84 20.47 13.45
N ASP A 533 12.20 20.38 14.61
CA ASP A 533 11.77 21.53 15.41
C ASP A 533 12.98 22.33 15.92
N ALA A 534 13.94 21.65 16.55
CA ALA A 534 15.14 22.28 17.08
C ALA A 534 15.94 23.03 15.99
N ALA A 535 15.98 22.51 14.76
CA ALA A 535 16.58 23.19 13.62
C ALA A 535 15.86 24.51 13.26
N HIS A 536 14.52 24.52 13.25
CA HIS A 536 13.74 25.74 13.03
C HIS A 536 13.91 26.75 14.16
N ARG A 537 13.93 26.29 15.42
CA ARG A 537 14.19 27.15 16.59
C ARG A 537 15.59 27.76 16.51
N ALA A 538 16.61 26.94 16.24
CA ALA A 538 18.00 27.39 16.18
C ALA A 538 18.25 28.41 15.05
N LYS A 539 17.59 28.28 13.90
CA LYS A 539 17.65 29.26 12.79
C LYS A 539 17.34 30.69 13.27
N ASN A 540 16.37 30.86 14.17
CA ASN A 540 15.88 32.17 14.59
C ASN A 540 16.41 32.64 15.96
N ASP A 541 17.13 31.78 16.69
CA ASP A 541 17.62 32.10 18.03
C ASP A 541 19.00 32.80 17.96
N PRO A 542 19.14 34.03 18.52
CA PRO A 542 20.39 34.76 18.57
C PRO A 542 21.57 33.98 19.18
N PHE A 543 21.30 33.01 20.06
CA PHE A 543 22.32 32.17 20.67
C PHE A 543 23.20 31.44 19.64
N PHE A 544 22.61 31.03 18.51
CA PHE A 544 23.27 30.30 17.44
C PHE A 544 23.86 31.21 16.34
N GLN A 545 23.70 32.54 16.45
CA GLN A 545 24.34 33.46 15.51
C GLN A 545 25.87 33.31 15.57
N GLY A 546 26.49 33.16 14.40
CA GLY A 546 27.93 32.87 14.27
C GLY A 546 28.33 31.40 14.48
N ARG A 547 27.38 30.54 14.84
CA ARG A 547 27.56 29.08 15.00
C ARG A 547 26.28 28.32 14.61
N PRO A 548 25.75 28.54 13.39
CA PRO A 548 24.52 27.90 12.97
C PRO A 548 24.70 26.39 12.82
N LEU A 549 23.59 25.66 12.83
CA LEU A 549 23.58 24.28 12.35
C LEU A 549 24.06 24.26 10.89
N THR A 550 24.91 23.29 10.56
CA THR A 550 25.45 23.08 9.21
C THR A 550 24.84 21.87 8.52
N GLY A 551 24.08 21.04 9.24
CA GLY A 551 23.37 19.90 8.68
C GLY A 551 22.27 19.36 9.59
N GLN A 552 21.30 18.67 8.98
CA GLN A 552 20.30 17.87 9.69
C GLN A 552 20.16 16.49 9.05
N VAL A 553 20.08 15.45 9.87
CA VAL A 553 19.80 14.08 9.44
C VAL A 553 18.50 13.62 10.10
N LEU A 554 17.48 13.34 9.28
CA LEU A 554 16.14 12.98 9.73
C LEU A 554 15.78 11.60 9.20
N GLN A 555 15.67 10.62 10.09
CA GLN A 555 15.26 9.26 9.73
C GLN A 555 13.78 9.07 10.01
N PHE A 556 13.01 8.76 8.97
CA PHE A 556 11.57 8.49 8.97
C PHE A 556 10.80 9.39 9.96
N PRO A 557 10.85 10.72 9.79
CA PRO A 557 10.33 11.67 10.77
C PRO A 557 8.80 11.74 10.78
N ALA A 558 8.20 11.90 11.97
CA ALA A 558 6.81 12.34 12.12
C ALA A 558 6.76 13.87 12.02
N LEU A 559 6.09 14.43 11.03
CA LEU A 559 6.15 15.86 10.68
C LEU A 559 4.78 16.52 10.55
N ILE A 560 3.70 15.74 10.54
CA ILE A 560 2.32 16.20 10.49
C ILE A 560 1.39 15.28 11.28
N HIS A 561 0.37 15.87 11.91
CA HIS A 561 -0.66 15.09 12.58
C HIS A 561 -1.73 14.61 11.60
N VAL A 562 -2.15 13.35 11.73
CA VAL A 562 -3.09 12.72 10.79
C VAL A 562 -4.50 13.31 10.84
N ASP A 563 -4.91 13.82 12.00
CA ASP A 563 -6.19 14.52 12.15
C ASP A 563 -6.14 15.99 11.66
N TYR A 564 -4.98 16.47 11.18
CA TYR A 564 -4.84 17.80 10.59
C TYR A 564 -3.82 17.83 9.45
N ILE A 565 -4.27 17.45 8.25
CA ILE A 565 -3.52 17.59 7.01
C ILE A 565 -4.09 18.77 6.21
N PRO A 566 -3.31 19.82 5.91
CA PRO A 566 -3.75 20.92 5.05
C PRO A 566 -4.19 20.42 3.68
N GLU A 567 -5.26 21.00 3.12
CA GLU A 567 -5.88 20.55 1.86
C GLU A 567 -4.90 20.40 0.70
N LYS A 568 -3.90 21.29 0.63
CA LYS A 568 -2.85 21.25 -0.40
C LYS A 568 -1.97 20.00 -0.36
N TYR A 569 -1.90 19.31 0.78
CA TYR A 569 -1.01 18.18 1.03
C TYR A 569 -1.74 16.85 1.13
N LYS A 570 -3.06 16.85 1.32
CA LYS A 570 -3.84 15.62 1.42
C LYS A 570 -3.71 14.68 0.22
N PRO A 571 -3.64 15.15 -1.05
CA PRO A 571 -3.39 14.26 -2.18
C PRO A 571 -1.99 13.62 -2.21
N GLU A 572 -1.05 14.15 -1.41
CA GLU A 572 0.34 13.69 -1.34
C GLU A 572 0.63 12.86 -0.07
N ILE A 573 -0.21 12.91 0.97
CA ILE A 573 -0.04 12.18 2.23
C ILE A 573 -1.09 11.08 2.35
N LEU A 574 -0.72 9.88 1.91
CA LEU A 574 -1.62 8.72 1.83
C LEU A 574 -1.05 7.49 2.55
N SER A 575 0.27 7.48 2.78
CA SER A 575 1.00 6.38 3.42
C SER A 575 0.44 5.95 4.77
N PHE A 576 -0.18 6.87 5.53
CA PHE A 576 -0.75 6.58 6.84
C PHE A 576 -1.87 5.53 6.76
N GLU A 577 -2.70 5.61 5.71
CA GLU A 577 -3.76 4.64 5.45
C GLU A 577 -3.22 3.42 4.71
N GLU A 578 -2.36 3.63 3.69
CA GLU A 578 -1.77 2.53 2.90
C GLU A 578 -0.95 1.54 3.74
N ASN A 579 -0.27 2.03 4.77
CA ASN A 579 0.56 1.25 5.68
C ASN A 579 -0.06 1.12 7.08
N ALA A 580 -1.40 1.21 7.19
CA ALA A 580 -2.09 1.16 8.49
C ALA A 580 -1.78 -0.11 9.30
N GLU A 581 -1.59 -1.24 8.62
CA GLU A 581 -1.29 -2.55 9.22
C GLU A 581 0.22 -2.85 9.26
N ASN A 582 1.07 -1.81 9.27
CA ASN A 582 2.51 -1.98 9.33
C ASN A 582 2.96 -2.80 10.56
N LEU A 583 3.98 -3.64 10.38
CA LEU A 583 4.45 -4.58 11.40
C LEU A 583 5.14 -3.93 12.60
N THR A 584 5.84 -2.80 12.41
CA THR A 584 6.63 -2.16 13.48
C THR A 584 5.99 -0.88 14.01
N LEU A 585 5.25 -0.17 13.17
CA LEU A 585 4.50 1.03 13.52
C LEU A 585 3.12 1.00 12.83
N PRO A 586 2.16 0.21 13.32
CA PRO A 586 0.79 0.27 12.80
C PRO A 586 0.18 1.65 13.08
N ALA A 587 -0.77 2.08 12.25
CA ALA A 587 -1.46 3.36 12.41
C ALA A 587 -2.11 3.52 13.80
N SER A 588 -2.58 2.42 14.39
CA SER A 588 -3.11 2.38 15.75
C SER A 588 -2.07 2.75 16.83
N ALA A 589 -0.82 2.31 16.66
CA ALA A 589 0.28 2.68 17.55
C ALA A 589 0.65 4.15 17.38
N MET A 590 0.70 4.66 16.14
CA MET A 590 0.99 6.08 15.91
C MET A 590 -0.08 7.00 16.49
N ARG A 591 -1.37 6.65 16.35
CA ARG A 591 -2.47 7.39 17.00
C ARG A 591 -2.31 7.43 18.52
N PHE A 592 -1.89 6.31 19.12
CA PHE A 592 -1.57 6.28 20.55
C PHE A 592 -0.39 7.18 20.91
N PHE A 593 0.69 7.19 20.13
CA PHE A 593 1.82 8.10 20.38
C PHE A 593 1.43 9.58 20.29
N TYR A 594 0.58 9.96 19.34
CA TYR A 594 0.03 11.32 19.29
C TYR A 594 -0.81 11.64 20.53
N GLU A 595 -1.68 10.73 20.95
CA GLU A 595 -2.53 10.88 22.13
C GLU A 595 -1.70 11.13 23.40
N ILE A 596 -0.69 10.30 23.66
CA ILE A 596 0.09 10.42 24.90
C ILE A 596 1.09 11.58 24.87
N TYR A 597 1.60 11.94 23.68
CA TYR A 597 2.47 13.10 23.55
C TYR A 597 1.69 14.39 23.79
N GLY A 598 0.41 14.43 23.41
CA GLY A 598 -0.53 15.47 23.84
C GLY A 598 -0.31 16.84 23.20
N ALA A 599 0.30 16.90 22.01
CA ALA A 599 0.42 18.12 21.23
C ALA A 599 -0.87 18.44 20.46
N ASP A 600 -1.18 19.71 20.24
CA ASP A 600 -2.27 20.11 19.34
C ASP A 600 -1.92 19.70 17.89
N PRO A 601 -2.79 18.96 17.16
CA PRO A 601 -2.58 18.59 15.76
C PRO A 601 -2.20 19.76 14.82
N LYS A 602 -2.53 20.99 15.18
CA LYS A 602 -2.26 22.21 14.41
C LYS A 602 -0.98 22.93 14.83
N ASP A 603 -0.29 22.45 15.86
CA ASP A 603 0.90 23.10 16.38
C ASP A 603 2.06 22.98 15.37
N GLU A 604 2.35 24.06 14.67
CA GLU A 604 3.44 24.13 13.70
C GLU A 604 4.83 24.04 14.33
N ASP A 605 4.97 24.21 15.65
CA ASP A 605 6.22 23.95 16.38
C ASP A 605 6.47 22.47 16.59
N VAL A 606 5.42 21.65 16.60
CA VAL A 606 5.55 20.19 16.70
C VAL A 606 5.58 19.56 15.31
N TYR A 607 4.63 19.96 14.47
CA TYR A 607 4.41 19.42 13.14
C TYR A 607 5.03 20.36 12.12
N THR A 608 6.36 20.25 11.97
CA THR A 608 7.14 21.25 11.24
C THR A 608 6.75 21.37 9.77
N LEU A 609 6.11 20.39 9.14
CA LEU A 609 5.58 20.49 7.79
C LEU A 609 4.47 21.57 7.65
N LEU A 610 3.86 21.98 8.76
CA LEU A 610 2.88 23.07 8.81
C LEU A 610 3.51 24.46 8.79
N LYS A 611 4.82 24.58 9.09
CA LYS A 611 5.47 25.90 9.18
C LYS A 611 5.41 26.63 7.84
N PRO A 612 5.16 27.96 7.84
CA PRO A 612 5.03 28.72 6.61
C PRO A 612 6.37 29.01 5.91
N ASP A 613 7.50 28.90 6.61
CA ASP A 613 8.83 29.21 6.08
C ASP A 613 9.92 28.21 6.51
N HIS A 614 10.55 27.60 5.51
CA HIS A 614 11.68 26.68 5.66
C HIS A 614 13.00 27.23 5.10
N LYS A 615 13.03 28.48 4.62
CA LYS A 615 14.24 29.07 4.02
C LYS A 615 15.34 29.19 5.06
N GLY A 616 16.59 28.93 4.68
CA GLY A 616 17.73 29.09 5.59
C GLY A 616 17.85 28.02 6.68
N LEU A 617 17.06 26.93 6.60
CA LEU A 617 17.36 25.72 7.36
C LEU A 617 18.66 25.07 6.86
N PRO A 618 19.35 24.29 7.72
CA PRO A 618 20.57 23.60 7.32
C PRO A 618 20.29 22.53 6.24
N PRO A 619 21.28 22.22 5.39
CA PRO A 619 21.21 21.09 4.47
C PRO A 619 20.71 19.81 5.14
N ALA A 620 19.85 19.06 4.45
CA ALA A 620 19.13 17.94 5.01
C ALA A 620 19.46 16.61 4.32
N VAL A 621 19.66 15.56 5.11
CA VAL A 621 19.61 14.16 4.68
C VAL A 621 18.37 13.55 5.29
N ILE A 622 17.44 13.11 4.45
CA ILE A 622 16.17 12.50 4.88
C ILE A 622 16.17 11.04 4.41
N GLN A 623 15.90 10.12 5.33
CA GLN A 623 15.83 8.69 5.05
C GLN A 623 14.44 8.15 5.33
N ILE A 624 13.84 7.46 4.37
CA ILE A 624 12.43 7.06 4.45
C ILE A 624 12.29 5.56 4.21
N CYS A 625 11.57 4.88 5.10
CA CYS A 625 11.13 3.50 4.91
C CYS A 625 9.91 3.46 3.98
N GLY A 626 9.89 2.52 3.04
CA GLY A 626 8.84 2.43 2.02
C GLY A 626 7.52 1.86 2.53
N GLN A 627 7.58 0.94 3.50
CA GLN A 627 6.42 0.38 4.17
C GLN A 627 6.20 1.10 5.51
N ASP A 628 5.92 2.40 5.50
CA ASP A 628 5.88 3.22 6.71
C ASP A 628 4.67 4.15 6.68
N PRO A 629 3.81 4.21 7.72
CA PRO A 629 2.73 5.19 7.73
C PRO A 629 3.21 6.64 7.64
N LEU A 630 4.45 6.94 8.04
CA LEU A 630 5.06 8.26 8.01
C LEU A 630 5.86 8.54 6.72
N ARG A 631 5.79 7.63 5.72
CA ARG A 631 6.57 7.72 4.48
C ARG A 631 6.34 9.03 3.73
N ASP A 632 5.07 9.35 3.46
CA ASP A 632 4.73 10.40 2.51
C ASP A 632 5.01 11.80 3.09
N GLU A 633 4.78 12.02 4.38
CA GLU A 633 5.11 13.29 5.03
C GLU A 633 6.62 13.59 5.02
N GLY A 634 7.47 12.56 5.14
CA GLY A 634 8.91 12.71 5.03
C GLY A 634 9.38 13.01 3.60
N ILE A 635 8.78 12.36 2.60
CA ILE A 635 9.05 12.67 1.17
C ILE A 635 8.58 14.08 0.83
N LEU A 636 7.39 14.46 1.27
CA LEU A 636 6.81 15.79 1.06
C LEU A 636 7.65 16.87 1.75
N TYR A 637 8.13 16.62 2.97
CA TYR A 637 9.04 17.56 3.63
C TYR A 637 10.34 17.76 2.85
N ALA A 638 10.92 16.69 2.28
CA ALA A 638 12.08 16.82 1.40
C ALA A 638 11.81 17.69 0.16
N LYS A 639 10.61 17.59 -0.42
CA LYS A 639 10.15 18.47 -1.51
C LYS A 639 10.04 19.92 -1.03
N VAL A 640 9.36 20.17 0.09
CA VAL A 640 9.17 21.50 0.68
C VAL A 640 10.51 22.17 1.02
N LEU A 641 11.47 21.43 1.57
CA LEU A 641 12.82 21.93 1.83
C LEU A 641 13.53 22.37 0.54
N ARG A 642 13.45 21.56 -0.52
CA ARG A 642 14.05 21.90 -1.84
C ARG A 642 13.41 23.14 -2.44
N GLU A 643 12.09 23.27 -2.37
CA GLU A 643 11.35 24.46 -2.83
C GLU A 643 11.74 25.72 -2.05
N ALA A 644 12.09 25.58 -0.76
CA ALA A 644 12.64 26.65 0.06
C ALA A 644 14.14 26.93 -0.19
N GLY A 645 14.78 26.22 -1.12
CA GLY A 645 16.19 26.40 -1.47
C GLY A 645 17.18 25.67 -0.55
N VAL A 646 16.70 24.76 0.31
CA VAL A 646 17.54 23.96 1.21
C VAL A 646 18.11 22.76 0.45
N LYS A 647 19.44 22.60 0.47
CA LYS A 647 20.11 21.43 -0.12
C LYS A 647 19.62 20.17 0.58
N THR A 648 18.98 19.25 -0.16
CA THR A 648 18.30 18.11 0.45
C THR A 648 18.56 16.81 -0.31
N LYS A 649 19.16 15.82 0.37
CA LYS A 649 19.25 14.41 -0.07
C LYS A 649 18.08 13.63 0.51
N LEU A 650 17.42 12.85 -0.33
CA LEU A 650 16.33 11.96 0.06
C LEU A 650 16.74 10.55 -0.35
N ASN A 651 16.81 9.65 0.63
CA ASN A 651 17.06 8.23 0.39
C ASN A 651 15.81 7.46 0.82
N ILE A 652 15.34 6.59 -0.06
CA ILE A 652 14.13 5.80 0.15
C ILE A 652 14.53 4.33 0.13
N TYR A 653 13.99 3.57 1.09
CA TYR A 653 14.23 2.15 1.28
C TYR A 653 12.91 1.39 1.06
N PRO A 654 12.63 0.95 -0.18
CA PRO A 654 11.39 0.23 -0.49
C PRO A 654 11.26 -1.06 0.34
N GLY A 655 10.03 -1.40 0.69
CA GLY A 655 9.66 -2.70 1.25
C GLY A 655 10.09 -2.99 2.69
N VAL A 656 10.78 -2.07 3.35
CA VAL A 656 11.11 -2.19 4.76
C VAL A 656 10.23 -1.29 5.62
N PRO A 657 9.88 -1.74 6.84
CA PRO A 657 9.01 -0.99 7.72
C PRO A 657 9.74 0.05 8.57
N HIS A 658 8.95 0.85 9.29
CA HIS A 658 9.46 1.89 10.19
C HIS A 658 10.50 1.33 11.17
N ALA A 659 11.66 1.97 11.27
CA ALA A 659 12.75 1.56 12.17
C ALA A 659 13.25 0.10 12.01
N PHE A 660 13.07 -0.54 10.84
CA PHE A 660 13.55 -1.91 10.59
C PHE A 660 15.05 -2.10 10.91
N ILE A 661 15.83 -1.03 10.78
CA ILE A 661 17.29 -1.03 10.95
C ILE A 661 17.72 -1.42 12.37
N LEU A 662 16.86 -1.21 13.38
CA LEU A 662 17.14 -1.60 14.76
C LEU A 662 17.25 -3.12 14.92
N ALA A 663 16.50 -3.87 14.11
CA ALA A 663 16.42 -5.32 14.19
C ALA A 663 17.16 -6.03 13.06
N PHE A 664 17.26 -5.40 11.89
CA PHE A 664 17.82 -6.04 10.71
C PHE A 664 18.90 -5.17 10.04
N PRO A 665 19.98 -4.77 10.75
CA PRO A 665 21.08 -4.04 10.11
C PRO A 665 21.89 -4.90 9.12
N GLN A 666 21.83 -6.23 9.24
CA GLN A 666 22.64 -7.17 8.47
C GLN A 666 22.14 -7.46 7.06
N ILE A 667 20.84 -7.26 6.78
CA ILE A 667 20.27 -7.51 5.45
C ILE A 667 20.77 -6.44 4.46
N LYS A 668 20.77 -6.73 3.15
CA LYS A 668 21.38 -5.82 2.15
C LYS A 668 20.83 -4.41 2.20
N ILE A 669 19.51 -4.27 2.35
CA ILE A 669 18.88 -2.95 2.44
C ILE A 669 19.24 -2.23 3.75
N GLY A 670 19.48 -2.98 4.85
CA GLY A 670 20.01 -2.45 6.11
C GLY A 670 21.46 -1.97 6.01
N GLN A 671 22.31 -2.74 5.33
CA GLN A 671 23.69 -2.33 5.03
C GLN A 671 23.72 -1.08 4.15
N LYS A 672 22.89 -1.04 3.10
CA LYS A 672 22.73 0.13 2.24
C LYS A 672 22.29 1.35 3.06
N TYR A 673 21.30 1.18 3.93
CA TYR A 673 20.82 2.23 4.82
C TYR A 673 21.94 2.84 5.66
N ILE A 674 22.76 1.98 6.30
CA ILE A 674 23.89 2.41 7.13
C ILE A 674 24.93 3.17 6.31
N GLU A 675 25.30 2.66 5.14
CA GLU A 675 26.29 3.31 4.27
C GLU A 675 25.79 4.66 3.74
N GLU A 676 24.50 4.78 3.42
CA GLU A 676 23.90 6.02 2.98
C GLU A 676 23.76 7.06 4.11
N VAL A 677 23.57 6.65 5.37
CA VAL A 677 23.70 7.57 6.53
C VAL A 677 25.11 8.13 6.58
N LYS A 678 26.13 7.27 6.56
CA LYS A 678 27.54 7.67 6.66
C LYS A 678 27.92 8.62 5.53
N ALA A 679 27.57 8.27 4.29
CA ALA A 679 27.79 9.12 3.14
C ALA A 679 27.01 10.44 3.23
N GLY A 680 25.82 10.43 3.84
CA GLY A 680 25.02 11.61 4.14
C GLY A 680 25.71 12.54 5.14
N ILE A 681 26.22 12.00 6.25
CA ILE A 681 26.96 12.76 7.26
C ILE A 681 28.22 13.35 6.65
N GLN A 682 29.00 12.56 5.90
CA GLN A 682 30.20 13.08 5.22
C GLN A 682 29.84 14.23 4.28
N TRP A 683 28.77 14.10 3.51
CA TRP A 683 28.30 15.16 2.62
C TRP A 683 27.90 16.44 3.36
N LEU A 684 27.30 16.34 4.55
CA LEU A 684 27.00 17.49 5.39
C LEU A 684 28.27 18.16 5.93
N LEU A 685 29.26 17.37 6.34
CA LEU A 685 30.55 17.87 6.81
C LEU A 685 31.36 18.55 5.70
N ASP A 686 31.43 17.95 4.52
CA ASP A 686 32.10 18.53 3.35
C ASP A 686 31.45 19.84 2.91
N GLY A 687 30.13 19.97 3.09
CA GLY A 687 29.39 21.19 2.80
C GLY A 687 29.55 22.30 3.84
N ALA A 688 30.08 21.98 5.02
CA ALA A 688 30.34 22.93 6.11
C ALA A 688 31.75 23.52 6.08
N ALA A 689 32.68 22.88 5.36
CA ALA A 689 34.11 23.20 5.29
C ALA A 689 34.45 24.43 4.43
#